data_AF-A0A351RAP7-F1
#
_entry.id   AF-A0A351RAP7-F1
#
_cell.length_a   1.000
_cell.length_b   1.000
_cell.length_c   1.000
_cell.angle_alpha   90.00
_cell.angle_beta   90.00
_cell.angle_gamma   90.00
#
_symmetry.space_group_name_H-M   'P 1'
#
loop_
_entity.id
_entity.type
_entity.pdbx_description
1 polymer ?
#
loop_
_entity_poly.entity_id
_entity_poly.type
_entity_poly.pdbx_seq_one_letter_code
_entity_poly.pdbx_strand_id
1 'polypeptide(L)'
;MSAHVIPFENLRNVDVPSVGGKNASLGEMISQLTAKGVRVPTGFATTADAYREFLAQNGLDAKINAELDKLNVDDTQALAICGKQVREWIMAAPFPAALEKAIAENYEILTAKSGNGATFAVRSSATAEDLPDASFAGQQESFLNIQGLDNILHAIKEVFASLYNDRAISYRVHKGFVHADVALSAGVQQMVRSDIGCAGVMFTIDTESGFKDVVFITSSYGLGETVVQGAVNPDEFYVHKPTLAQGKPSIVRRTMGSKLIKMVFSDATRAGKSTHTIDVDPADSDRYSLSNEDVLELARYAMTIEQHYGCPMDIEWGKNGVDNKLYILQARPETVKSQEAVNNVTETFKLNKHSEKPLVVGRAVTQKVGVGPVRIVLDPADMHLVQPGDVLVADMTDPNWEPVMKRASALVTNRGGRTCHAAIIARELGIPAIVGAVNATDVLREGEIVTVSCAEGESGFVYHGEIEYDVSTQAAAALKPAPCKIMMNVGNPDMAFSFAKTPNDGVGLARLEFVINNMVGIHPKAILNMDAMPSAIQTTIKNRSRGYASPKQFYIDKVAEGVATIAAAFYPKPVIVRTSDFKSNEYKKLVGGEIYEPDEENPMIGFRGAARYMAEDFKECFAMECVAMKKVRDEMGLTNVELMIPFVRTIAEAKAVTEIMAANGLKRGENGLRLIMMCEIPSNALLAEQFLAYFDGFSIGSNDLTQLTLGMDRDSGILADGFDERNDAVKVLLKMAISTCNRLGKYVGICGQGPSDHPDFAEWLVDEGIKSISLNPDTVVATWQLLTKNKS
;
A
#
# COMPACT_ATOMS: atom_id res chain seq x y z
N MET A 1 26.57 -17.30 -36.52
CA MET A 1 25.43 -16.39 -36.75
C MET A 1 24.56 -16.48 -35.52
N SER A 2 24.29 -15.38 -34.84
CA SER A 2 23.27 -15.37 -33.78
C SER A 2 21.90 -15.58 -34.42
N ALA A 3 20.96 -16.18 -33.67
CA ALA A 3 19.60 -16.36 -34.16
C ALA A 3 18.87 -15.01 -34.20
N HIS A 4 18.10 -14.76 -35.26
CA HIS A 4 17.28 -13.55 -35.38
C HIS A 4 16.08 -13.54 -34.43
N VAL A 5 15.53 -14.73 -34.14
CA VAL A 5 14.35 -14.95 -33.30
C VAL A 5 14.62 -16.14 -32.38
N ILE A 6 14.21 -16.04 -31.12
CA ILE A 6 14.41 -17.07 -30.10
C ILE A 6 13.07 -17.31 -29.37
N PRO A 7 12.58 -18.56 -29.29
CA PRO A 7 11.43 -18.93 -28.45
C PRO A 7 11.70 -18.65 -26.98
N PHE A 8 10.69 -18.21 -26.23
CA PHE A 8 10.89 -17.85 -24.82
C PHE A 8 11.37 -19.03 -23.96
N GLU A 9 11.00 -20.27 -24.28
CA GLU A 9 11.44 -21.46 -23.56
C GLU A 9 12.97 -21.66 -23.57
N ASN A 10 13.65 -21.04 -24.54
CA ASN A 10 15.11 -21.14 -24.71
C ASN A 10 15.86 -19.93 -24.15
N LEU A 11 15.16 -18.95 -23.59
CA LEU A 11 15.74 -17.74 -23.01
C LEU A 11 15.97 -17.90 -21.51
N ARG A 12 17.02 -17.22 -21.01
CA ARG A 12 17.41 -17.15 -19.61
C ARG A 12 17.77 -15.72 -19.24
N ASN A 13 17.90 -15.43 -17.94
CA ASN A 13 18.37 -14.11 -17.47
C ASN A 13 19.77 -13.72 -17.99
N VAL A 14 20.60 -14.69 -18.41
CA VAL A 14 21.90 -14.39 -19.03
C VAL A 14 21.78 -13.79 -20.42
N ASP A 15 20.61 -13.89 -21.06
CA ASP A 15 20.36 -13.41 -22.43
C ASP A 15 19.89 -11.95 -22.49
N VAL A 16 19.88 -11.21 -21.36
CA VAL A 16 19.51 -9.78 -21.31
C VAL A 16 20.22 -8.93 -22.38
N PRO A 17 21.53 -9.08 -22.67
CA PRO A 17 22.17 -8.32 -23.75
C PRO A 17 21.63 -8.63 -25.15
N SER A 18 21.02 -9.81 -25.34
CA SER A 18 20.53 -10.30 -26.62
C SER A 18 19.05 -9.99 -26.85
N VAL A 19 18.22 -10.01 -25.81
CA VAL A 19 16.74 -9.86 -25.93
C VAL A 19 16.15 -8.81 -25.00
N GLY A 20 16.98 -8.07 -24.27
CA GLY A 20 16.53 -7.13 -23.25
C GLY A 20 15.97 -7.82 -21.99
N GLY A 21 15.74 -6.99 -20.99
CA GLY A 21 15.33 -7.38 -19.64
C GLY A 21 14.06 -8.21 -19.56
N LYS A 22 12.98 -7.67 -20.13
CA LYS A 22 11.63 -8.27 -20.08
C LYS A 22 11.58 -9.65 -20.71
N ASN A 23 12.11 -9.80 -21.92
CA ASN A 23 12.08 -11.09 -22.63
C ASN A 23 12.98 -12.14 -21.96
N ALA A 24 14.14 -11.73 -21.43
CA ALA A 24 15.00 -12.64 -20.67
C ALA A 24 14.30 -13.14 -19.39
N SER A 25 13.65 -12.24 -18.65
CA SER A 25 12.86 -12.58 -17.45
C SER A 25 11.67 -13.49 -17.77
N LEU A 26 10.96 -13.26 -18.88
CA LEU A 26 9.90 -14.14 -19.36
C LEU A 26 10.40 -15.57 -19.61
N GLY A 27 11.54 -15.71 -20.30
CA GLY A 27 12.15 -17.01 -20.54
C GLY A 27 12.64 -17.69 -19.27
N GLU A 28 13.23 -16.92 -18.34
CA GLU A 28 13.63 -17.43 -17.03
C GLU A 28 12.43 -18.00 -16.26
N MET A 29 11.30 -17.29 -16.23
CA MET A 29 10.10 -17.77 -15.54
C MET A 29 9.49 -19.00 -16.21
N ILE A 30 9.40 -19.03 -17.54
CA ILE A 30 8.89 -20.19 -18.29
C ILE A 30 9.77 -21.42 -18.03
N SER A 31 11.09 -21.27 -18.15
CA SER A 31 12.03 -22.38 -18.03
C SER A 31 12.19 -22.88 -16.59
N GLN A 32 12.13 -22.02 -15.58
CA GLN A 32 12.46 -22.37 -14.19
C GLN A 32 11.24 -22.49 -13.26
N LEU A 33 10.14 -21.77 -13.53
CA LEU A 33 9.04 -21.62 -12.57
C LEU A 33 7.74 -22.33 -12.99
N THR A 34 7.60 -22.74 -14.25
CA THR A 34 6.42 -23.52 -14.68
C THR A 34 6.30 -24.84 -13.92
N ALA A 35 7.41 -25.52 -13.63
CA ALA A 35 7.42 -26.73 -12.78
C ALA A 35 7.02 -26.44 -11.32
N LYS A 36 7.15 -25.20 -10.86
CA LYS A 36 6.71 -24.73 -9.53
C LYS A 36 5.28 -24.17 -9.55
N GLY A 37 4.57 -24.29 -10.68
CA GLY A 37 3.17 -23.91 -10.83
C GLY A 37 2.92 -22.50 -11.39
N VAL A 38 3.96 -21.67 -11.59
CA VAL A 38 3.80 -20.33 -12.16
C VAL A 38 3.46 -20.44 -13.65
N ARG A 39 2.32 -19.90 -14.06
CA ARG A 39 1.87 -19.93 -15.46
C ARG A 39 2.31 -18.66 -16.17
N VAL A 40 3.06 -18.80 -17.24
CA VAL A 40 3.49 -17.68 -18.10
C VAL A 40 3.08 -18.00 -19.53
N PRO A 41 2.43 -17.09 -20.26
CA PRO A 41 2.11 -17.30 -21.67
C PRO A 41 3.38 -17.40 -22.51
N THR A 42 3.43 -18.37 -23.41
CA THR A 42 4.56 -18.59 -24.33
C THR A 42 4.58 -17.55 -25.46
N GLY A 43 5.69 -17.52 -26.21
CA GLY A 43 5.97 -16.56 -27.26
C GLY A 43 7.39 -16.70 -27.80
N PHE A 44 7.85 -15.66 -28.50
CA PHE A 44 9.21 -15.55 -29.01
C PHE A 44 9.71 -14.11 -28.97
N ALA A 45 11.03 -13.92 -28.95
CA ALA A 45 11.68 -12.61 -28.99
C ALA A 45 12.51 -12.45 -30.26
N THR A 46 12.49 -11.27 -30.87
CA THR A 46 13.57 -10.86 -31.81
C THR A 46 14.84 -10.54 -31.02
N THR A 47 16.01 -10.57 -31.65
CA THR A 47 17.28 -10.25 -30.96
C THR A 47 17.77 -8.84 -31.23
N ALA A 48 18.60 -8.31 -30.33
CA ALA A 48 19.31 -7.05 -30.49
C ALA A 48 20.17 -7.03 -31.75
N ASP A 49 20.76 -8.17 -32.12
CA ASP A 49 21.51 -8.31 -33.37
C ASP A 49 20.60 -8.19 -34.60
N ALA A 50 19.39 -8.78 -34.56
CA ALA A 50 18.41 -8.62 -35.62
C ALA A 50 17.97 -7.16 -35.79
N TYR A 51 17.80 -6.44 -34.68
CA TYR A 51 17.51 -5.01 -34.69
C TYR A 51 18.64 -4.19 -35.32
N ARG A 52 19.89 -4.47 -34.93
CA ARG A 52 21.07 -3.82 -35.50
C ARG A 52 21.23 -4.10 -36.99
N GLU A 53 21.00 -5.34 -37.43
CA GLU A 53 21.05 -5.69 -38.86
C GLU A 53 19.96 -4.95 -39.66
N PHE A 54 18.75 -4.85 -39.11
CA PHE A 54 17.67 -4.07 -39.71
C PHE A 54 18.05 -2.58 -39.85
N LEU A 55 18.65 -1.97 -38.82
CA LEU A 55 19.08 -0.57 -38.89
C LEU A 55 20.30 -0.35 -39.81
N ALA A 56 21.22 -1.31 -39.91
CA ALA A 56 22.37 -1.20 -40.80
C ALA A 56 21.99 -1.22 -42.29
N GLN A 57 20.79 -1.73 -42.61
CA GLN A 57 20.33 -1.83 -43.99
C GLN A 57 20.25 -0.45 -44.65
N ASN A 58 20.88 -0.31 -45.81
CA ASN A 58 20.94 0.93 -46.58
C ASN A 58 21.52 2.13 -45.79
N GLY A 59 22.30 1.88 -44.73
CA GLY A 59 22.91 2.92 -43.89
C GLY A 59 21.91 3.75 -43.07
N LEU A 60 20.77 3.16 -42.71
CA LEU A 60 19.73 3.84 -41.93
C LEU A 60 20.25 4.24 -40.53
N ASP A 61 21.05 3.40 -39.89
CA ASP A 61 21.76 3.68 -38.63
C ASP A 61 22.60 4.96 -38.70
N ALA A 62 23.45 5.11 -39.71
CA ALA A 62 24.29 6.28 -39.91
C ALA A 62 23.45 7.54 -40.16
N LYS A 63 22.34 7.40 -40.88
CA LYS A 63 21.39 8.48 -41.14
C LYS A 63 20.67 8.95 -39.86
N ILE A 64 20.26 8.01 -39.01
CA ILE A 64 19.61 8.30 -37.72
C ILE A 64 20.59 9.02 -36.79
N ASN A 65 21.81 8.49 -36.63
CA ASN A 65 22.82 9.09 -35.77
C ASN A 65 23.17 10.53 -36.21
N ALA A 66 23.34 10.76 -37.51
CA ALA A 66 23.63 12.10 -38.03
C ALA A 66 22.52 13.14 -37.80
N GLU A 67 21.28 12.70 -37.59
CA GLU A 67 20.16 13.58 -37.23
C GLU A 67 20.13 13.83 -35.72
N LEU A 68 20.30 12.78 -34.91
CA LEU A 68 20.34 12.88 -33.44
C LEU A 68 21.53 13.70 -32.93
N ASP A 69 22.70 13.61 -33.57
CA ASP A 69 23.90 14.36 -33.16
C ASP A 69 23.74 15.89 -33.28
N LYS A 70 22.79 16.35 -34.09
CA LYS A 70 22.48 17.78 -34.27
C LYS A 70 21.38 18.27 -33.34
N LEU A 71 20.70 17.36 -32.66
CA LEU A 71 19.50 17.65 -31.89
C LEU A 71 19.85 18.22 -30.52
N ASN A 72 19.29 19.38 -30.20
CA ASN A 72 19.19 19.84 -28.82
C ASN A 72 17.89 19.28 -28.21
N VAL A 73 18.00 18.35 -27.25
CA VAL A 73 16.83 17.71 -26.62
C VAL A 73 16.01 18.64 -25.73
N ASP A 74 16.56 19.78 -25.29
CA ASP A 74 15.84 20.78 -24.51
C ASP A 74 14.90 21.64 -25.39
N ASP A 75 15.07 21.58 -26.73
CA ASP A 75 14.12 22.15 -27.68
C ASP A 75 13.05 21.11 -28.03
N THR A 76 11.89 21.23 -27.39
CA THR A 76 10.78 20.29 -27.54
C THR A 76 10.21 20.22 -28.96
N GLN A 77 10.28 21.32 -29.73
CA GLN A 77 9.81 21.33 -31.12
C GLN A 77 10.81 20.61 -32.03
N ALA A 78 12.11 20.90 -31.88
CA ALA A 78 13.16 20.20 -32.64
C ALA A 78 13.16 18.70 -32.34
N LEU A 79 12.97 18.32 -31.07
CA LEU A 79 12.86 16.93 -30.63
C LEU A 79 11.69 16.21 -31.30
N ALA A 80 10.51 16.82 -31.32
CA ALA A 80 9.32 16.22 -31.92
C ALA A 80 9.47 16.02 -33.44
N ILE A 81 10.08 16.98 -34.14
CA ILE A 81 10.34 16.88 -35.58
C ILE A 81 11.35 15.76 -35.87
N CYS A 82 12.49 15.77 -35.17
CA CYS A 82 13.55 14.77 -35.33
C CYS A 82 13.03 13.36 -35.01
N GLY A 83 12.37 13.19 -33.86
CA GLY A 83 11.82 11.90 -33.44
C GLY A 83 10.81 11.37 -34.46
N LYS A 84 9.87 12.21 -34.92
CA LYS A 84 8.90 11.81 -35.95
C LYS A 84 9.59 11.36 -37.25
N GLN A 85 10.58 12.11 -37.70
CA GLN A 85 11.30 11.81 -38.94
C GLN A 85 12.07 10.48 -38.86
N VAL A 86 12.73 10.21 -37.73
CA VAL A 86 13.42 8.93 -37.48
C VAL A 86 12.43 7.77 -37.48
N ARG A 87 11.28 7.92 -36.80
CA ARG A 87 10.22 6.89 -36.78
C ARG A 87 9.68 6.61 -38.18
N GLU A 88 9.44 7.64 -39.00
CA GLU A 88 9.01 7.48 -40.39
C GLU A 88 10.03 6.70 -41.23
N TRP A 89 11.33 6.94 -41.05
CA TRP A 89 12.37 6.17 -41.74
C TRP A 89 12.37 4.70 -41.35
N ILE A 90 12.24 4.40 -40.06
CA ILE A 90 12.15 3.04 -39.55
C ILE A 90 10.92 2.33 -40.12
N MET A 91 9.76 3.00 -40.10
CA MET A 91 8.52 2.44 -40.62
C MET A 91 8.60 2.12 -42.13
N ALA A 92 9.27 2.97 -42.91
CA ALA A 92 9.46 2.80 -44.34
C ALA A 92 10.49 1.71 -44.72
N ALA A 93 11.47 1.41 -43.85
CA ALA A 93 12.52 0.42 -44.13
C ALA A 93 11.96 -1.01 -44.15
N PRO A 94 12.22 -1.85 -45.18
CA PRO A 94 11.78 -3.25 -45.18
C PRO A 94 12.56 -4.07 -44.15
N PHE A 95 12.01 -5.20 -43.69
CA PHE A 95 12.78 -6.15 -42.89
C PHE A 95 13.82 -6.88 -43.77
N PRO A 96 14.98 -7.27 -43.21
CA PRO A 96 15.85 -8.25 -43.84
C PRO A 96 15.09 -9.56 -44.07
N ALA A 97 15.25 -10.17 -45.25
CA ALA A 97 14.52 -11.38 -45.62
C ALA A 97 14.75 -12.55 -44.64
N ALA A 98 15.94 -12.63 -44.03
CA ALA A 98 16.25 -13.62 -43.00
C ALA A 98 15.44 -13.40 -41.71
N LEU A 99 15.30 -12.14 -41.27
CA LEU A 99 14.51 -11.77 -40.10
C LEU A 99 13.02 -12.02 -40.34
N GLU A 100 12.49 -11.59 -41.49
CA GLU A 100 11.08 -11.80 -41.84
C GLU A 100 10.73 -13.29 -41.87
N LYS A 101 11.58 -14.11 -42.49
CA LYS A 101 11.40 -15.57 -42.51
C LYS A 101 11.43 -16.16 -41.11
N ALA A 102 12.38 -15.76 -40.26
CA ALA A 102 12.48 -16.26 -38.89
C ALA A 102 11.25 -15.88 -38.03
N ILE A 103 10.70 -14.68 -38.22
CA ILE A 103 9.45 -14.25 -37.56
C ILE A 103 8.28 -15.11 -38.05
N ALA A 104 8.14 -15.32 -39.36
CA ALA A 104 7.06 -16.12 -39.93
C ALA A 104 7.07 -17.57 -39.41
N GLU A 105 8.23 -18.23 -39.41
CA GLU A 105 8.39 -19.59 -38.91
C GLU A 105 8.00 -19.71 -37.42
N ASN A 106 8.44 -18.78 -36.57
CA ASN A 106 8.10 -18.79 -35.15
C ASN A 106 6.63 -18.43 -34.89
N TYR A 107 6.05 -17.55 -35.69
CA TYR A 107 4.62 -17.22 -35.63
C TYR A 107 3.73 -18.42 -36.01
N GLU A 108 4.08 -19.17 -37.05
CA GLU A 108 3.38 -20.42 -37.41
C GLU A 108 3.45 -21.47 -36.29
N ILE A 109 4.63 -21.65 -35.68
CA ILE A 109 4.79 -22.56 -34.54
C ILE A 109 3.94 -22.12 -33.34
N LEU A 110 3.94 -20.82 -33.05
CA LEU A 110 3.20 -20.26 -31.92
C LEU A 110 1.68 -20.40 -32.14
N THR A 111 1.17 -20.01 -33.31
CA THR A 111 -0.26 -20.15 -33.66
C THR A 111 -0.75 -21.58 -33.63
N ALA A 112 0.06 -22.54 -34.12
CA ALA A 112 -0.27 -23.96 -34.06
C ALA A 112 -0.43 -24.48 -32.62
N LYS A 113 0.32 -23.92 -31.65
CA LYS A 113 0.23 -24.28 -30.22
C LYS A 113 -0.90 -23.55 -29.48
N SER A 114 -1.24 -22.32 -29.90
CA SER A 114 -2.17 -21.44 -29.18
C SER A 114 -3.66 -21.67 -29.54
N GLY A 115 -3.96 -22.46 -30.58
CA GLY A 115 -5.32 -22.78 -31.01
C GLY A 115 -5.97 -21.71 -31.90
N ASN A 116 -7.12 -22.05 -32.50
CA ASN A 116 -7.83 -21.17 -33.43
C ASN A 116 -8.31 -19.89 -32.72
N GLY A 117 -8.04 -18.73 -33.33
CA GLY A 117 -8.45 -17.42 -32.82
C GLY A 117 -7.53 -16.82 -31.75
N ALA A 118 -6.34 -17.40 -31.53
CA ALA A 118 -5.33 -16.79 -30.67
C ALA A 118 -4.88 -15.41 -31.19
N THR A 119 -4.68 -14.49 -30.26
CA THR A 119 -4.14 -13.16 -30.51
C THR A 119 -2.88 -12.96 -29.65
N PHE A 120 -2.08 -11.95 -30.00
CA PHE A 120 -0.73 -11.78 -29.45
C PHE A 120 -0.51 -10.34 -28.97
N ALA A 121 0.29 -10.21 -27.91
CA ALA A 121 0.90 -8.96 -27.48
C ALA A 121 2.27 -8.84 -28.16
N VAL A 122 2.57 -7.67 -28.72
CA VAL A 122 3.90 -7.33 -29.22
C VAL A 122 4.44 -6.25 -28.30
N ARG A 123 5.44 -6.61 -27.48
CA ARG A 123 6.00 -5.75 -26.44
C ARG A 123 7.45 -5.42 -26.71
N SER A 124 7.84 -4.23 -26.30
CA SER A 124 9.22 -3.77 -26.32
C SER A 124 10.00 -4.35 -25.13
N SER A 125 11.27 -4.70 -25.36
CA SER A 125 12.21 -5.18 -24.35
C SER A 125 13.60 -4.61 -24.66
N ALA A 126 13.98 -3.53 -23.98
CA ALA A 126 15.26 -2.87 -24.24
C ALA A 126 16.43 -3.51 -23.49
N THR A 127 17.61 -3.45 -24.10
CA THR A 127 18.87 -3.95 -23.52
C THR A 127 19.37 -3.14 -22.33
N ALA A 128 18.90 -1.90 -22.17
CA ALA A 128 19.26 -1.00 -21.08
C ALA A 128 18.12 -0.78 -20.05
N GLU A 129 16.98 -1.47 -20.21
CA GLU A 129 15.75 -1.22 -19.45
C GLU A 129 15.81 -1.61 -17.96
N ASP A 130 16.72 -2.52 -17.60
CA ASP A 130 16.87 -3.07 -16.25
C ASP A 130 18.19 -2.64 -15.56
N LEU A 131 18.82 -1.55 -16.02
CA LEU A 131 19.99 -1.01 -15.33
C LEU A 131 19.57 -0.46 -13.94
N PRO A 132 20.36 -0.68 -12.87
CA PRO A 132 20.00 -0.29 -11.51
C PRO A 132 19.56 1.16 -11.35
N ASP A 133 20.08 2.07 -12.18
CA ASP A 133 19.84 3.52 -12.11
C ASP A 133 18.87 4.05 -13.20
N ALA A 134 18.23 3.16 -13.97
CA ALA A 134 17.37 3.53 -15.10
C ALA A 134 16.10 2.68 -15.19
N SER A 135 14.95 3.26 -14.85
CA SER A 135 13.63 2.71 -15.14
C SER A 135 13.14 3.31 -16.47
N PHE A 136 13.03 2.48 -17.52
CA PHE A 136 12.42 2.89 -18.80
C PHE A 136 10.89 2.66 -18.78
N ALA A 137 10.28 2.68 -17.59
CA ALA A 137 8.87 2.38 -17.42
C ALA A 137 7.99 3.30 -18.27
N GLY A 138 7.11 2.71 -19.08
CA GLY A 138 6.19 3.46 -19.93
C GLY A 138 6.83 4.23 -21.09
N GLN A 139 8.14 4.07 -21.37
CA GLN A 139 8.84 4.83 -22.42
C GLN A 139 8.68 4.26 -23.84
N GLN A 140 8.31 2.99 -23.97
CA GLN A 140 8.22 2.28 -25.26
C GLN A 140 6.80 1.75 -25.48
N GLU A 141 6.49 1.30 -26.70
CA GLU A 141 5.14 0.90 -27.08
C GLU A 141 4.90 -0.61 -26.90
N SER A 142 3.67 -0.94 -26.54
CA SER A 142 3.16 -2.31 -26.47
C SER A 142 1.83 -2.35 -27.21
N PHE A 143 1.66 -3.36 -28.07
CA PHE A 143 0.45 -3.54 -28.86
C PHE A 143 -0.24 -4.83 -28.44
N LEU A 144 -1.53 -4.73 -28.12
CA LEU A 144 -2.33 -5.85 -27.61
C LEU A 144 -3.31 -6.33 -28.69
N ASN A 145 -3.81 -7.56 -28.56
CA ASN A 145 -4.83 -8.13 -29.45
C ASN A 145 -4.45 -8.10 -30.95
N ILE A 146 -3.19 -8.42 -31.26
CA ILE A 146 -2.70 -8.47 -32.64
C ILE A 146 -2.92 -9.87 -33.22
N GLN A 147 -3.39 -9.94 -34.47
CA GLN A 147 -3.66 -11.21 -35.15
C GLN A 147 -3.25 -11.14 -36.61
N GLY A 148 -2.62 -12.19 -37.13
CA GLY A 148 -2.16 -12.28 -38.52
C GLY A 148 -0.70 -11.84 -38.68
N LEU A 149 0.04 -12.55 -39.53
CA LEU A 149 1.48 -12.35 -39.70
C LEU A 149 1.83 -10.90 -40.13
N ASP A 150 1.10 -10.34 -41.09
CA ASP A 150 1.33 -8.97 -41.56
C ASP A 150 1.16 -7.93 -40.44
N ASN A 151 0.17 -8.14 -39.56
CA ASN A 151 -0.07 -7.25 -38.43
C ASN A 151 1.01 -7.42 -37.34
N ILE A 152 1.54 -8.63 -37.15
CA ILE A 152 2.67 -8.89 -36.25
C ILE A 152 3.94 -8.23 -36.76
N LEU A 153 4.26 -8.37 -38.05
CA LEU A 153 5.39 -7.69 -38.67
C LEU A 153 5.28 -6.17 -38.53
N HIS A 154 4.09 -5.62 -38.81
CA HIS A 154 3.83 -4.20 -38.63
C HIS A 154 4.02 -3.75 -37.16
N ALA A 155 3.45 -4.48 -36.20
CA ALA A 155 3.59 -4.17 -34.78
C ALA A 155 5.03 -4.29 -34.27
N ILE A 156 5.81 -5.26 -34.74
CA ILE A 156 7.26 -5.36 -34.43
C ILE A 156 7.99 -4.12 -34.92
N LYS A 157 7.63 -3.61 -36.10
CA LYS A 157 8.25 -2.42 -36.67
C LYS A 157 7.87 -1.15 -35.89
N GLU A 158 6.63 -1.03 -35.45
CA GLU A 158 6.19 0.05 -34.55
C GLU A 158 6.97 0.00 -33.22
N VAL A 159 7.16 -1.20 -32.64
CA VAL A 159 8.00 -1.40 -31.46
C VAL A 159 9.43 -0.92 -31.73
N PHE A 160 10.03 -1.30 -32.85
CA PHE A 160 11.36 -0.83 -33.27
C PHE A 160 11.45 0.69 -33.43
N ALA A 161 10.41 1.32 -33.96
CA ALA A 161 10.30 2.77 -34.09
C ALA A 161 10.14 3.45 -32.72
N SER A 162 9.44 2.82 -31.76
CA SER A 162 9.20 3.37 -30.43
C SER A 162 10.46 3.61 -29.62
N LEU A 163 11.58 2.94 -29.97
CA LEU A 163 12.88 3.24 -29.41
C LEU A 163 13.28 4.70 -29.63
N TYR A 164 12.76 5.35 -30.68
CA TYR A 164 13.00 6.75 -31.01
C TYR A 164 11.75 7.62 -30.78
N ASN A 165 10.87 7.21 -29.88
CA ASN A 165 9.87 8.14 -29.33
C ASN A 165 10.58 9.32 -28.67
N ASP A 166 9.97 10.51 -28.75
CA ASP A 166 10.57 11.77 -28.34
C ASP A 166 11.08 11.70 -26.88
N ARG A 167 10.25 11.11 -26.00
CA ARG A 167 10.57 10.78 -24.61
C ARG A 167 11.78 9.85 -24.44
N ALA A 168 11.89 8.80 -25.25
CA ALA A 168 12.97 7.83 -25.17
C ALA A 168 14.30 8.43 -25.66
N ILE A 169 14.27 9.37 -26.61
CA ILE A 169 15.43 10.16 -27.03
C ILE A 169 15.88 11.07 -25.88
N SER A 170 14.99 11.91 -25.36
CA SER A 170 15.29 12.84 -24.25
C SER A 170 15.84 12.11 -23.02
N TYR A 171 15.19 11.01 -22.59
CA TYR A 171 15.62 10.22 -21.44
C TYR A 171 17.07 9.71 -21.58
N ARG A 172 17.43 9.16 -22.75
CA ARG A 172 18.78 8.65 -23.00
C ARG A 172 19.82 9.75 -22.98
N VAL A 173 19.53 10.91 -23.58
CA VAL A 173 20.47 12.05 -23.55
C VAL A 173 20.67 12.54 -22.12
N HIS A 174 19.61 12.69 -21.33
CA HIS A 174 19.72 13.13 -19.93
C HIS A 174 20.47 12.14 -19.03
N LYS A 175 20.33 10.83 -19.28
CA LYS A 175 21.09 9.78 -18.58
C LYS A 175 22.51 9.59 -19.13
N GLY A 176 22.89 10.29 -20.20
CA GLY A 176 24.21 10.19 -20.82
C GLY A 176 24.42 8.88 -21.59
N PHE A 177 23.36 8.21 -22.04
CA PHE A 177 23.45 7.02 -22.88
C PHE A 177 23.73 7.39 -24.33
N VAL A 178 24.68 6.69 -24.96
CA VAL A 178 24.90 6.77 -26.40
C VAL A 178 23.75 6.07 -27.12
N HIS A 179 23.06 6.77 -28.04
CA HIS A 179 21.88 6.22 -28.72
C HIS A 179 22.17 4.91 -29.46
N ALA A 180 23.35 4.81 -30.10
CA ALA A 180 23.77 3.66 -30.89
C ALA A 180 23.99 2.38 -30.06
N ASP A 181 24.23 2.52 -28.74
CA ASP A 181 24.53 1.37 -27.87
C ASP A 181 23.25 0.68 -27.38
N VAL A 182 22.10 1.35 -27.45
CA VAL A 182 20.81 0.81 -27.00
C VAL A 182 20.13 0.09 -28.16
N ALA A 183 20.00 -1.23 -28.03
CA ALA A 183 19.20 -2.05 -28.95
C ALA A 183 17.87 -2.46 -28.31
N LEU A 184 16.89 -2.73 -29.17
CA LEU A 184 15.55 -3.16 -28.76
C LEU A 184 15.22 -4.55 -29.30
N SER A 185 14.62 -5.37 -28.43
CA SER A 185 13.98 -6.63 -28.78
C SER A 185 12.46 -6.48 -28.76
N ALA A 186 11.78 -7.13 -29.69
CA ALA A 186 10.32 -7.23 -29.71
C ALA A 186 9.91 -8.64 -29.25
N GLY A 187 9.20 -8.72 -28.12
CA GLY A 187 8.59 -9.95 -27.62
C GLY A 187 7.17 -10.12 -28.16
N VAL A 188 6.92 -11.22 -28.87
CA VAL A 188 5.59 -11.62 -29.34
C VAL A 188 5.07 -12.71 -28.39
N GLN A 189 4.12 -12.35 -27.53
CA GLN A 189 3.57 -13.22 -26.48
C GLN A 189 2.10 -13.55 -26.74
N GLN A 190 1.67 -14.77 -26.46
CA GLN A 190 0.25 -15.14 -26.50
C GLN A 190 -0.59 -14.30 -25.52
N MET A 191 -1.71 -13.76 -26.00
CA MET A 191 -2.63 -12.98 -25.17
C MET A 191 -3.38 -13.86 -24.16
N VAL A 192 -3.43 -13.36 -22.93
CA VAL A 192 -4.34 -13.84 -21.89
C VAL A 192 -5.65 -13.08 -22.03
N ARG A 193 -6.79 -13.78 -22.08
CA ARG A 193 -8.14 -13.19 -22.25
C ARG A 193 -8.66 -12.49 -20.98
N SER A 194 -7.87 -11.55 -20.46
CA SER A 194 -8.24 -10.69 -19.32
C SER A 194 -9.21 -9.58 -19.73
N ASP A 195 -9.41 -9.34 -21.03
CA ASP A 195 -10.45 -8.45 -21.57
C ASP A 195 -11.85 -8.81 -21.07
N ILE A 196 -12.10 -10.12 -20.87
CA ILE A 196 -13.33 -10.68 -20.29
C ILE A 196 -13.09 -11.26 -18.88
N GLY A 197 -12.01 -10.85 -18.24
CA GLY A 197 -11.62 -11.22 -16.88
C GLY A 197 -11.14 -10.00 -16.11
N CYS A 198 -10.00 -10.15 -15.43
CA CYS A 198 -9.34 -9.07 -14.70
C CYS A 198 -7.82 -9.19 -14.83
N ALA A 199 -7.12 -8.11 -14.55
CA ALA A 199 -5.67 -8.04 -14.57
C ALA A 199 -5.18 -6.96 -13.59
N GLY A 200 -3.88 -6.96 -13.34
CA GLY A 200 -3.27 -5.93 -12.51
C GLY A 200 -1.79 -6.17 -12.27
N VAL A 201 -1.31 -5.50 -11.23
CA VAL A 201 0.10 -5.51 -10.83
C VAL A 201 0.21 -5.97 -9.39
N MET A 202 1.29 -6.67 -9.04
CA MET A 202 1.62 -7.00 -7.66
C MET A 202 3.10 -6.78 -7.36
N PHE A 203 3.37 -6.36 -6.12
CA PHE A 203 4.68 -6.11 -5.58
C PHE A 203 4.93 -7.07 -4.43
N THR A 204 6.13 -7.63 -4.34
CA THR A 204 6.48 -8.54 -3.25
C THR A 204 6.91 -7.80 -1.98
N ILE A 205 6.70 -6.48 -1.93
CA ILE A 205 6.90 -5.65 -0.75
C ILE A 205 5.78 -4.59 -0.73
N ASP A 206 5.54 -3.97 0.43
CA ASP A 206 4.78 -2.72 0.44
C ASP A 206 5.61 -1.61 -0.20
N THR A 207 5.11 -0.96 -1.25
CA THR A 207 5.89 0.02 -2.03
C THR A 207 6.00 1.38 -1.34
N GLU A 208 5.16 1.68 -0.34
CA GLU A 208 5.21 2.96 0.37
C GLU A 208 6.20 2.90 1.54
N SER A 209 6.04 1.90 2.40
CA SER A 209 6.94 1.70 3.52
C SER A 209 8.15 0.88 3.13
N GLY A 210 8.14 -0.01 2.15
CA GLY A 210 9.22 -1.00 1.94
C GLY A 210 9.16 -2.19 2.92
N PHE A 211 8.03 -2.39 3.61
CA PHE A 211 7.83 -3.54 4.48
C PHE A 211 7.79 -4.84 3.67
N LYS A 212 8.70 -5.76 4.01
CA LYS A 212 9.02 -6.93 3.17
C LYS A 212 8.13 -8.15 3.40
N ASP A 213 7.38 -8.20 4.50
CA ASP A 213 6.65 -9.42 4.89
C ASP A 213 5.20 -9.43 4.35
N VAL A 214 4.91 -8.60 3.35
CA VAL A 214 3.63 -8.56 2.63
C VAL A 214 3.81 -8.60 1.13
N VAL A 215 2.81 -9.13 0.43
CA VAL A 215 2.61 -8.94 -1.02
C VAL A 215 1.48 -7.93 -1.19
N PHE A 216 1.73 -6.88 -1.96
CA PHE A 216 0.73 -5.88 -2.35
C PHE A 216 0.19 -6.22 -3.74
N ILE A 217 -1.12 -6.35 -3.89
CA ILE A 217 -1.77 -6.75 -5.16
C ILE A 217 -2.82 -5.72 -5.52
N THR A 218 -2.76 -5.23 -6.76
CA THR A 218 -3.78 -4.39 -7.36
C THR A 218 -4.56 -5.15 -8.43
N SER A 219 -5.85 -4.87 -8.58
CA SER A 219 -6.70 -5.55 -9.58
C SER A 219 -7.81 -4.66 -10.14
N SER A 220 -8.06 -4.77 -11.45
CA SER A 220 -9.24 -4.20 -12.11
C SER A 220 -9.71 -5.10 -13.25
N TYR A 221 -10.91 -4.85 -13.77
CA TYR A 221 -11.46 -5.57 -14.91
C TYR A 221 -10.77 -5.18 -16.23
N GLY A 222 -10.76 -6.12 -17.18
CA GLY A 222 -10.17 -5.92 -18.50
C GLY A 222 -8.65 -6.15 -18.54
N LEU A 223 -8.04 -5.71 -19.63
CA LEU A 223 -6.59 -5.79 -19.83
C LEU A 223 -5.84 -4.91 -18.82
N GLY A 224 -4.68 -5.38 -18.34
CA GLY A 224 -3.92 -4.74 -17.25
C GLY A 224 -3.34 -3.37 -17.57
N GLU A 225 -3.32 -2.96 -18.84
CA GLU A 225 -2.78 -1.68 -19.30
C GLU A 225 -3.42 -0.49 -18.56
N THR A 226 -4.72 -0.54 -18.26
CA THR A 226 -5.40 0.55 -17.53
C THR A 226 -4.91 0.70 -16.09
N VAL A 227 -4.45 -0.38 -15.46
CA VAL A 227 -3.89 -0.38 -14.11
C VAL A 227 -2.46 0.13 -14.13
N VAL A 228 -1.65 -0.36 -15.08
CA VAL A 228 -0.24 0.05 -15.25
C VAL A 228 -0.14 1.55 -15.59
N GLN A 229 -1.00 2.05 -16.48
CA GLN A 229 -1.05 3.46 -16.84
C GLN A 229 -1.68 4.34 -15.76
N GLY A 230 -2.44 3.77 -14.82
CA GLY A 230 -3.21 4.53 -13.84
C GLY A 230 -4.50 5.15 -14.38
N ALA A 231 -5.01 4.69 -15.51
CA ALA A 231 -6.27 5.14 -16.05
C ALA A 231 -7.47 4.74 -15.16
N VAL A 232 -7.30 3.70 -14.34
CA VAL A 232 -8.31 3.19 -13.41
C VAL A 232 -7.82 3.21 -11.97
N ASN A 233 -8.73 3.38 -11.01
CA ASN A 233 -8.47 3.16 -9.59
C ASN A 233 -8.78 1.69 -9.25
N PRO A 234 -7.77 0.82 -9.07
CA PRO A 234 -7.95 -0.62 -8.87
C PRO A 234 -8.35 -0.96 -7.43
N ASP A 235 -8.86 -2.16 -7.24
CA ASP A 235 -8.90 -2.83 -5.93
C ASP A 235 -7.47 -3.06 -5.44
N GLU A 236 -7.29 -3.07 -4.12
CA GLU A 236 -6.00 -3.25 -3.46
C GLU A 236 -6.10 -4.30 -2.35
N PHE A 237 -5.12 -5.20 -2.30
CA PHE A 237 -5.04 -6.30 -1.35
C PHE A 237 -3.64 -6.38 -0.75
N TYR A 238 -3.55 -6.62 0.55
CA TYR A 238 -2.29 -6.96 1.22
C TYR A 238 -2.36 -8.39 1.76
N VAL A 239 -1.35 -9.19 1.43
CA VAL A 239 -1.23 -10.58 1.85
C VAL A 239 0.03 -10.77 2.69
N HIS A 240 -0.12 -11.23 3.93
CA HIS A 240 1.00 -11.45 4.85
C HIS A 240 1.73 -12.76 4.50
N LYS A 241 3.00 -12.65 4.10
CA LYS A 241 3.81 -13.79 3.62
C LYS A 241 4.00 -14.89 4.67
N PRO A 242 4.35 -14.59 5.94
CA PRO A 242 4.54 -15.63 6.95
C PRO A 242 3.32 -16.51 7.19
N THR A 243 2.11 -15.93 7.25
CA THR A 243 0.88 -16.71 7.45
C THR A 243 0.44 -17.41 6.17
N LEU A 244 0.71 -16.84 5.00
CA LEU A 244 0.51 -17.53 3.71
C LEU A 244 1.38 -18.78 3.59
N ALA A 245 2.66 -18.71 3.98
CA ALA A 245 3.58 -19.85 4.01
C ALA A 245 3.12 -20.97 4.95
N GLN A 246 2.34 -20.64 5.99
CA GLN A 246 1.73 -21.59 6.91
C GLN A 246 0.39 -22.15 6.40
N GLY A 247 -0.06 -21.76 5.20
CA GLY A 247 -1.34 -22.18 4.63
C GLY A 247 -2.57 -21.56 5.30
N LYS A 248 -2.39 -20.45 6.03
CA LYS A 248 -3.48 -19.74 6.71
C LYS A 248 -4.10 -18.66 5.80
N PRO A 249 -5.39 -18.31 5.99
CA PRO A 249 -5.96 -17.09 5.43
C PRO A 249 -5.08 -15.89 5.80
N SER A 250 -4.55 -15.22 4.78
CA SER A 250 -3.43 -14.28 4.93
C SER A 250 -3.69 -12.91 4.32
N ILE A 251 -4.90 -12.67 3.81
CA ILE A 251 -5.32 -11.33 3.37
C ILE A 251 -5.56 -10.49 4.63
N VAL A 252 -4.67 -9.54 4.89
CA VAL A 252 -4.73 -8.69 6.09
C VAL A 252 -5.46 -7.37 5.84
N ARG A 253 -5.57 -6.95 4.58
CA ARG A 253 -6.25 -5.71 4.20
C ARG A 253 -6.85 -5.79 2.80
N ARG A 254 -8.02 -5.18 2.62
CA ARG A 254 -8.70 -5.01 1.32
C ARG A 254 -9.21 -3.58 1.16
N THR A 255 -9.01 -2.98 0.01
CA THR A 255 -9.57 -1.68 -0.36
C THR A 255 -10.23 -1.80 -1.72
N MET A 256 -11.50 -1.40 -1.83
CA MET A 256 -12.23 -1.43 -3.09
C MET A 256 -11.86 -0.23 -3.96
N GLY A 257 -11.50 -0.50 -5.22
CA GLY A 257 -11.29 0.53 -6.23
C GLY A 257 -12.60 0.92 -6.92
N SER A 258 -12.68 2.14 -7.45
CA SER A 258 -13.88 2.59 -8.18
C SER A 258 -14.08 1.84 -9.49
N LYS A 259 -13.01 1.31 -10.11
CA LYS A 259 -13.05 0.45 -11.31
C LYS A 259 -14.00 0.96 -12.40
N LEU A 260 -13.97 2.26 -12.70
CA LEU A 260 -14.96 2.90 -13.58
C LEU A 260 -14.84 2.47 -15.04
N ILE A 261 -13.65 2.09 -15.48
CA ILE A 261 -13.36 1.75 -16.88
C ILE A 261 -12.56 0.44 -16.97
N LYS A 262 -12.69 -0.24 -18.12
CA LYS A 262 -11.91 -1.43 -18.47
C LYS A 262 -11.50 -1.40 -19.95
N MET A 263 -10.31 -1.93 -20.25
CA MET A 263 -9.86 -2.09 -21.63
C MET A 263 -10.24 -3.48 -22.15
N VAL A 264 -10.84 -3.52 -23.33
CA VAL A 264 -11.33 -4.74 -23.98
C VAL A 264 -10.83 -4.84 -25.42
N PHE A 265 -10.99 -6.01 -26.03
CA PHE A 265 -10.67 -6.22 -27.43
C PHE A 265 -11.64 -5.43 -28.33
N SER A 266 -11.12 -4.88 -29.41
CA SER A 266 -11.93 -4.36 -30.51
C SER A 266 -12.11 -5.42 -31.61
N ASP A 267 -12.97 -5.13 -32.59
CA ASP A 267 -13.08 -5.94 -33.81
C ASP A 267 -11.86 -5.79 -34.74
N ALA A 268 -11.07 -4.72 -34.59
CA ALA A 268 -9.82 -4.57 -35.31
C ALA A 268 -8.69 -5.38 -34.61
N THR A 269 -7.75 -5.89 -35.40
CA THR A 269 -6.60 -6.66 -34.92
C THR A 269 -5.26 -6.02 -35.33
N ARG A 270 -5.30 -4.71 -35.61
CA ARG A 270 -4.18 -3.89 -36.07
C ARG A 270 -3.65 -3.00 -34.95
N ALA A 271 -2.34 -2.76 -34.95
CA ALA A 271 -1.66 -1.87 -34.01
C ALA A 271 -2.40 -0.52 -33.86
N GLY A 272 -2.52 -0.05 -32.62
CA GLY A 272 -3.16 1.22 -32.26
C GLY A 272 -4.69 1.27 -32.36
N LYS A 273 -5.35 0.23 -32.91
CA LYS A 273 -6.83 0.17 -33.01
C LYS A 273 -7.43 -1.10 -32.44
N SER A 274 -6.60 -2.02 -31.96
CA SER A 274 -6.99 -3.39 -31.61
C SER A 274 -7.68 -3.53 -30.25
N THR A 275 -7.68 -2.47 -29.45
CA THR A 275 -8.31 -2.39 -28.14
C THR A 275 -9.05 -1.08 -27.98
N HIS A 276 -10.07 -1.04 -27.13
CA HIS A 276 -10.74 0.19 -26.74
C HIS A 276 -11.16 0.11 -25.27
N THR A 277 -11.39 1.27 -24.67
CA THR A 277 -11.79 1.40 -23.27
C THR A 277 -13.30 1.63 -23.20
N ILE A 278 -13.96 0.92 -22.30
CA ILE A 278 -15.39 1.02 -22.04
C ILE A 278 -15.64 1.20 -20.54
N ASP A 279 -16.82 1.72 -20.19
CA ASP A 279 -17.27 1.78 -18.81
C ASP A 279 -17.53 0.38 -18.25
N VAL A 280 -17.26 0.20 -16.95
CA VAL A 280 -17.61 -0.99 -16.20
C VAL A 280 -19.06 -0.88 -15.73
N ASP A 281 -19.81 -1.98 -15.78
CA ASP A 281 -21.15 -2.03 -15.23
C ASP A 281 -21.13 -1.64 -13.74
N PRO A 282 -21.99 -0.73 -13.27
CA PRO A 282 -22.06 -0.37 -11.85
C PRO A 282 -22.20 -1.57 -10.89
N ALA A 283 -22.83 -2.66 -11.32
CA ALA A 283 -22.95 -3.87 -10.52
C ALA A 283 -21.62 -4.62 -10.33
N ASP A 284 -20.70 -4.48 -11.28
CA ASP A 284 -19.35 -5.05 -11.23
C ASP A 284 -18.39 -4.12 -10.46
N SER A 285 -18.50 -2.80 -10.63
CA SER A 285 -17.63 -1.84 -9.94
C SER A 285 -17.80 -1.88 -8.41
N ASP A 286 -19.00 -2.24 -7.94
CA ASP A 286 -19.35 -2.45 -6.52
C ASP A 286 -18.87 -3.80 -5.93
N ARG A 287 -18.09 -4.59 -6.69
CA ARG A 287 -17.52 -5.87 -6.26
C ARG A 287 -16.00 -5.84 -6.32
N TYR A 288 -15.36 -6.71 -5.55
CA TYR A 288 -13.94 -6.99 -5.76
C TYR A 288 -13.78 -7.80 -7.05
N SER A 289 -12.83 -7.40 -7.88
CA SER A 289 -12.49 -8.03 -9.16
C SER A 289 -11.81 -9.39 -9.02
N LEU A 290 -11.33 -9.73 -7.81
CA LEU A 290 -10.74 -11.02 -7.46
C LEU A 290 -11.48 -11.69 -6.30
N SER A 291 -11.51 -13.03 -6.31
CA SER A 291 -11.87 -13.80 -5.12
C SER A 291 -10.70 -13.86 -4.14
N ASN A 292 -10.96 -14.25 -2.89
CA ASN A 292 -9.90 -14.45 -1.91
C ASN A 292 -8.91 -15.55 -2.35
N GLU A 293 -9.40 -16.60 -3.01
CA GLU A 293 -8.58 -17.70 -3.53
C GLU A 293 -7.62 -17.22 -4.61
N ASP A 294 -8.12 -16.35 -5.51
CA ASP A 294 -7.29 -15.75 -6.57
C ASP A 294 -6.16 -14.89 -5.94
N VAL A 295 -6.50 -14.05 -4.97
CA VAL A 295 -5.53 -13.19 -4.25
C VAL A 295 -4.44 -14.03 -3.58
N LEU A 296 -4.82 -15.14 -2.94
CA LEU A 296 -3.87 -16.05 -2.30
C LEU A 296 -3.03 -16.83 -3.33
N GLU A 297 -3.58 -17.18 -4.49
CA GLU A 297 -2.82 -17.83 -5.58
C GLU A 297 -1.79 -16.88 -6.19
N LEU A 298 -2.18 -15.63 -6.48
CA LEU A 298 -1.26 -14.59 -6.93
C LEU A 298 -0.14 -14.34 -5.93
N ALA A 299 -0.46 -14.23 -4.64
CA ALA A 299 0.56 -14.05 -3.60
C ALA A 299 1.54 -15.24 -3.52
N ARG A 300 1.10 -16.47 -3.79
CA ARG A 300 1.99 -17.65 -3.89
C ARG A 300 2.90 -17.56 -5.12
N TYR A 301 2.40 -17.10 -6.27
CA TYR A 301 3.25 -16.85 -7.44
C TYR A 301 4.28 -15.77 -7.15
N ALA A 302 3.87 -14.65 -6.55
CA ALA A 302 4.75 -13.57 -6.12
C ALA A 302 5.89 -14.08 -5.22
N MET A 303 5.58 -14.83 -4.16
CA MET A 303 6.61 -15.40 -3.27
C MET A 303 7.54 -16.39 -3.99
N THR A 304 7.02 -17.20 -4.91
CA THR A 304 7.82 -18.16 -5.69
C THR A 304 8.79 -17.43 -6.62
N ILE A 305 8.34 -16.34 -7.25
CA ILE A 305 9.14 -15.50 -8.13
C ILE A 305 10.21 -14.76 -7.30
N GLU A 306 9.84 -14.07 -6.23
CA GLU A 306 10.78 -13.39 -5.32
C GLU A 306 11.86 -14.35 -4.80
N GLN A 307 11.48 -15.56 -4.38
CA GLN A 307 12.44 -16.56 -3.92
C GLN A 307 13.43 -16.98 -5.01
N HIS A 308 12.99 -17.05 -6.27
CA HIS A 308 13.85 -17.42 -7.41
C HIS A 308 14.85 -16.31 -7.76
N TYR A 309 14.37 -15.06 -7.79
CA TYR A 309 15.19 -13.90 -8.13
C TYR A 309 16.02 -13.37 -6.96
N GLY A 310 15.67 -13.73 -5.72
CA GLY A 310 16.41 -13.34 -4.51
C GLY A 310 16.28 -11.86 -4.15
N CYS A 311 15.34 -11.14 -4.74
CA CYS A 311 15.09 -9.71 -4.51
C CYS A 311 13.59 -9.39 -4.60
N PRO A 312 13.14 -8.24 -4.04
CA PRO A 312 11.79 -7.74 -4.25
C PRO A 312 11.44 -7.61 -5.73
N MET A 313 10.20 -7.97 -6.10
CA MET A 313 9.74 -8.02 -7.50
C MET A 313 8.48 -7.18 -7.73
N ASP A 314 8.43 -6.55 -8.91
CA ASP A 314 7.27 -5.93 -9.57
C ASP A 314 6.76 -6.89 -10.67
N ILE A 315 5.50 -7.30 -10.58
CA ILE A 315 4.94 -8.41 -11.36
C ILE A 315 3.59 -8.02 -11.95
N GLU A 316 3.46 -8.12 -13.27
CA GLU A 316 2.19 -7.98 -13.99
C GLU A 316 1.50 -9.33 -14.15
N TRP A 317 0.19 -9.37 -13.98
CA TRP A 317 -0.59 -10.61 -14.06
C TRP A 317 -1.95 -10.37 -14.73
N GLY A 318 -2.53 -11.46 -15.25
CA GLY A 318 -3.86 -11.47 -15.84
C GLY A 318 -4.62 -12.76 -15.54
N LYS A 319 -5.91 -12.63 -15.23
CA LYS A 319 -6.85 -13.73 -15.10
C LYS A 319 -7.59 -13.92 -16.43
N ASN A 320 -7.42 -15.09 -17.03
CA ASN A 320 -8.06 -15.43 -18.29
C ASN A 320 -9.54 -15.73 -18.07
N GLY A 321 -10.44 -14.95 -18.66
CA GLY A 321 -11.89 -15.14 -18.51
C GLY A 321 -12.45 -16.38 -19.21
N VAL A 322 -11.67 -17.07 -20.06
CA VAL A 322 -12.09 -18.31 -20.74
C VAL A 322 -11.85 -19.54 -19.87
N ASP A 323 -10.65 -19.67 -19.30
CA ASP A 323 -10.27 -20.85 -18.49
C ASP A 323 -10.27 -20.58 -16.97
N ASN A 324 -10.53 -19.33 -16.58
CA ASN A 324 -10.54 -18.83 -15.20
C ASN A 324 -9.21 -19.00 -14.45
N LYS A 325 -8.07 -19.13 -15.16
CA LYS A 325 -6.74 -19.29 -14.57
C LYS A 325 -5.95 -17.97 -14.55
N LEU A 326 -5.06 -17.89 -13.56
CA LEU A 326 -4.12 -16.78 -13.39
C LEU A 326 -2.81 -17.04 -14.14
N TYR A 327 -2.32 -16.01 -14.81
CA TYR A 327 -1.08 -15.99 -15.59
C TYR A 327 -0.22 -14.78 -15.21
N ILE A 328 1.08 -14.98 -15.13
CA ILE A 328 2.08 -13.92 -14.97
C ILE A 328 2.50 -13.44 -16.36
N LEU A 329 2.40 -12.14 -16.59
CA LEU A 329 2.62 -11.49 -17.88
C LEU A 329 4.02 -10.86 -17.97
N GLN A 330 4.58 -10.43 -16.84
CA GLN A 330 5.92 -9.84 -16.74
C GLN A 330 6.38 -9.89 -15.28
N ALA A 331 7.68 -9.97 -15.04
CA ALA A 331 8.27 -9.79 -13.71
C ALA A 331 9.63 -9.11 -13.82
N ARG A 332 9.93 -8.18 -12.92
CA ARG A 332 11.22 -7.49 -12.84
C ARG A 332 11.55 -7.11 -11.39
N PRO A 333 12.82 -6.86 -11.04
CA PRO A 333 13.16 -6.35 -9.71
C PRO A 333 12.46 -5.02 -9.39
N GLU A 334 12.08 -4.82 -8.13
CA GLU A 334 11.60 -3.54 -7.61
C GLU A 334 12.81 -2.63 -7.29
N THR A 335 12.82 -1.41 -7.83
CA THR A 335 14.01 -0.54 -7.88
C THR A 335 13.94 0.69 -6.96
N VAL A 336 12.76 1.11 -6.48
CA VAL A 336 12.64 2.34 -5.69
C VAL A 336 13.07 2.11 -4.25
N LYS A 337 12.43 1.16 -3.55
CA LYS A 337 12.71 0.93 -2.12
C LYS A 337 14.02 0.21 -1.90
N SER A 338 14.47 -0.59 -2.87
CA SER A 338 15.79 -1.22 -2.84
C SER A 338 16.94 -0.19 -2.85
N GLN A 339 16.76 0.96 -3.51
CA GLN A 339 17.74 2.05 -3.50
C GLN A 339 17.72 2.88 -2.19
N GLU A 340 16.54 3.16 -1.62
CA GLU A 340 16.43 3.86 -0.33
C GLU A 340 17.11 3.09 0.82
N ALA A 341 17.04 1.76 0.79
CA ALA A 341 17.68 0.89 1.79
C ALA A 341 19.21 1.07 1.84
N VAL A 342 19.85 1.55 0.76
CA VAL A 342 21.30 1.78 0.68
C VAL A 342 21.73 3.01 1.50
N ASN A 343 20.86 4.00 1.66
CA ASN A 343 21.21 5.29 2.27
C ASN A 343 21.02 5.35 3.79
N ASN A 344 20.42 4.34 4.43
CA ASN A 344 20.33 4.17 5.89
C ASN A 344 19.75 5.37 6.68
N VAL A 345 19.03 6.26 6.00
CA VAL A 345 18.45 7.49 6.54
C VAL A 345 16.96 7.51 6.23
N THR A 346 16.14 7.67 7.26
CA THR A 346 14.68 7.83 7.12
C THR A 346 14.33 9.29 7.43
N GLU A 347 13.64 9.95 6.50
CA GLU A 347 12.98 11.23 6.74
C GLU A 347 11.53 10.98 7.15
N THR A 348 11.07 11.66 8.19
CA THR A 348 9.66 11.66 8.60
C THR A 348 9.14 13.09 8.59
N PHE A 349 8.08 13.29 7.82
CA PHE A 349 7.37 14.56 7.71
C PHE A 349 6.19 14.55 8.67
N LYS A 350 5.92 15.67 9.35
CA LYS A 350 4.77 15.81 10.25
C LYS A 350 4.19 17.20 10.11
N LEU A 351 2.91 17.29 9.75
CA LEU A 351 2.20 18.56 9.76
C LEU A 351 2.01 19.06 11.19
N ASN A 352 2.16 20.37 11.37
CA ASN A 352 1.77 21.04 12.60
C ASN A 352 0.25 21.00 12.77
N LYS A 353 -0.24 21.06 14.01
CA LYS A 353 -1.68 21.05 14.28
C LYS A 353 -2.36 22.21 13.54
N HIS A 354 -3.34 21.88 12.72
CA HIS A 354 -4.17 22.84 11.98
C HIS A 354 -5.67 22.47 12.08
N SER A 355 -6.55 23.41 11.74
CA SER A 355 -8.01 23.21 11.71
C SER A 355 -8.60 23.13 10.30
N GLU A 356 -7.75 23.25 9.27
CA GLU A 356 -8.19 23.18 7.87
C GLU A 356 -8.78 21.83 7.50
N LYS A 357 -9.93 21.85 6.83
CA LYS A 357 -10.54 20.66 6.25
C LYS A 357 -9.83 20.32 4.94
N PRO A 358 -9.64 19.04 4.62
CA PRO A 358 -9.07 18.68 3.32
C PRO A 358 -10.01 19.11 2.20
N LEU A 359 -9.47 19.83 1.22
CA LEU A 359 -10.14 20.18 -0.03
C LEU A 359 -10.36 18.92 -0.86
N VAL A 360 -9.32 18.09 -0.93
CA VAL A 360 -9.26 16.90 -1.76
C VAL A 360 -8.61 15.77 -0.97
N VAL A 361 -9.12 14.55 -1.17
CA VAL A 361 -8.57 13.33 -0.58
C VAL A 361 -8.31 12.31 -1.69
N GLY A 362 -7.13 11.70 -1.67
CA GLY A 362 -6.78 10.60 -2.56
C GLY A 362 -5.84 9.62 -1.89
N ARG A 363 -5.08 8.86 -2.68
CA ARG A 363 -4.10 7.88 -2.19
C ARG A 363 -2.74 8.54 -2.12
N ALA A 364 -2.11 8.48 -0.95
CA ALA A 364 -0.78 9.03 -0.73
C ALA A 364 0.30 8.17 -1.39
N VAL A 365 1.34 8.84 -1.90
CA VAL A 365 2.58 8.28 -2.44
C VAL A 365 3.75 9.08 -1.85
N THR A 366 4.84 8.38 -1.48
CA THR A 366 6.12 8.90 -0.94
C THR A 366 6.18 9.43 0.50
N GLN A 367 5.07 9.45 1.27
CA GLN A 367 5.03 9.87 2.69
C GLN A 367 5.68 11.24 3.01
N LYS A 368 5.66 12.19 2.07
CA LYS A 368 6.20 13.56 2.24
C LYS A 368 5.10 14.64 2.28
N VAL A 369 5.52 15.89 2.51
CA VAL A 369 4.67 17.08 2.40
C VAL A 369 5.27 18.03 1.37
N GLY A 370 4.42 18.65 0.56
CA GLY A 370 4.80 19.62 -0.47
C GLY A 370 3.85 20.81 -0.44
N VAL A 371 4.37 22.00 -0.71
CA VAL A 371 3.60 23.26 -0.66
C VAL A 371 3.90 24.06 -1.92
N GLY A 372 2.86 24.65 -2.51
CA GLY A 372 3.02 25.52 -3.65
C GLY A 372 1.71 26.00 -4.26
N PRO A 373 1.78 26.90 -5.26
CA PRO A 373 0.61 27.32 -6.02
C PRO A 373 0.11 26.16 -6.90
N VAL A 374 -1.20 25.96 -6.92
CA VAL A 374 -1.89 25.01 -7.78
C VAL A 374 -1.70 25.42 -9.25
N ARG A 375 -1.29 24.45 -10.07
CA ARG A 375 -1.20 24.56 -11.52
C ARG A 375 -2.02 23.45 -12.15
N ILE A 376 -3.17 23.79 -12.73
CA ILE A 376 -4.05 22.82 -13.37
C ILE A 376 -3.62 22.65 -14.82
N VAL A 377 -3.25 21.42 -15.18
CA VAL A 377 -2.87 21.06 -16.55
C VAL A 377 -3.84 20.00 -17.02
N LEU A 378 -4.62 20.32 -18.05
CA LEU A 378 -5.60 19.40 -18.63
C LEU A 378 -5.10 18.77 -19.94
N ASP A 379 -4.17 19.46 -20.62
CA ASP A 379 -3.59 19.01 -21.89
C ASP A 379 -2.05 19.07 -21.83
N PRO A 380 -1.34 18.06 -22.37
CA PRO A 380 0.10 18.09 -22.60
C PRO A 380 0.66 19.40 -23.20
N ALA A 381 -0.09 20.11 -24.04
CA ALA A 381 0.33 21.37 -24.62
C ALA A 381 0.58 22.47 -23.57
N ASP A 382 -0.08 22.40 -22.42
CA ASP A 382 -0.03 23.40 -21.35
C ASP A 382 1.13 23.18 -20.37
N MET A 383 1.95 22.14 -20.59
CA MET A 383 3.12 21.79 -19.77
C MET A 383 4.13 22.93 -19.56
N HIS A 384 4.23 23.84 -20.53
CA HIS A 384 5.13 24.99 -20.46
C HIS A 384 4.74 26.00 -19.37
N LEU A 385 3.50 25.94 -18.86
CA LEU A 385 2.99 26.85 -17.83
C LEU A 385 3.51 26.52 -16.42
N VAL A 386 3.88 25.26 -16.18
CA VAL A 386 4.32 24.79 -14.85
C VAL A 386 5.66 25.41 -14.48
N GLN A 387 5.71 26.03 -13.29
CA GLN A 387 6.91 26.66 -12.74
C GLN A 387 7.54 25.82 -11.63
N PRO A 388 8.84 26.01 -11.33
CA PRO A 388 9.47 25.43 -10.16
C PRO A 388 8.72 25.77 -8.86
N GLY A 389 8.33 24.74 -8.10
CA GLY A 389 7.59 24.87 -6.84
C GLY A 389 6.07 24.77 -6.98
N ASP A 390 5.51 24.67 -8.19
CA ASP A 390 4.06 24.51 -8.40
C ASP A 390 3.56 23.15 -7.88
N VAL A 391 2.32 23.09 -7.39
CA VAL A 391 1.57 21.85 -7.16
C VAL A 391 0.84 21.50 -8.45
N LEU A 392 1.29 20.45 -9.13
CA LEU A 392 0.74 20.05 -10.43
C LEU A 392 -0.55 19.25 -10.24
N VAL A 393 -1.66 19.74 -10.79
CA VAL A 393 -2.99 19.11 -10.72
C VAL A 393 -3.44 18.70 -12.12
N ALA A 394 -3.82 17.43 -12.32
CA ALA A 394 -4.25 16.90 -13.61
C ALA A 394 -5.32 15.80 -13.48
N ASP A 395 -6.02 15.46 -14.57
CA ASP A 395 -6.92 14.29 -14.55
C ASP A 395 -6.11 12.99 -14.44
N MET A 396 -5.07 12.88 -15.27
CA MET A 396 -4.06 11.83 -15.28
C MET A 396 -2.77 12.41 -15.86
N THR A 397 -1.63 11.87 -15.47
CA THR A 397 -0.34 12.22 -16.05
C THR A 397 0.14 11.12 -16.98
N ASP A 398 0.76 11.49 -18.09
CA ASP A 398 1.41 10.55 -19.00
C ASP A 398 2.95 10.71 -18.99
N PRO A 399 3.72 9.81 -19.61
CA PRO A 399 5.19 9.89 -19.64
C PRO A 399 5.78 11.18 -20.24
N ASN A 400 5.04 11.92 -21.07
CA ASN A 400 5.51 13.19 -21.61
C ASN A 400 5.63 14.28 -20.53
N TRP A 401 5.04 14.07 -19.35
CA TRP A 401 5.00 15.03 -18.26
C TRP A 401 6.28 15.01 -17.41
N GLU A 402 7.16 14.02 -17.60
CA GLU A 402 8.37 13.83 -16.77
C GLU A 402 9.27 15.10 -16.65
N PRO A 403 9.57 15.85 -17.73
CA PRO A 403 10.38 17.07 -17.62
C PRO A 403 9.73 18.14 -16.74
N VAL A 404 8.40 18.11 -16.65
CA VAL A 404 7.60 19.08 -15.94
C VAL A 404 7.41 18.68 -14.48
N MET A 405 7.21 17.39 -14.22
CA MET A 405 7.11 16.82 -12.87
C MET A 405 8.33 17.13 -12.01
N LYS A 406 9.53 17.15 -12.59
CA LYS A 406 10.78 17.53 -11.90
C LYS A 406 10.77 18.93 -11.30
N ARG A 407 9.92 19.82 -11.81
CA ARG A 407 9.78 21.20 -11.33
C ARG A 407 8.72 21.33 -10.23
N ALA A 408 7.82 20.37 -10.10
CA ALA A 408 6.70 20.46 -9.16
C ALA A 408 7.13 20.20 -7.71
N SER A 409 6.49 20.88 -6.75
CA SER A 409 6.63 20.61 -5.31
C SER A 409 5.76 19.44 -4.86
N ALA A 410 4.67 19.15 -5.58
CA ALA A 410 3.80 18.01 -5.36
C ALA A 410 2.97 17.68 -6.63
N LEU A 411 2.43 16.46 -6.69
CA LEU A 411 1.52 16.02 -7.76
C LEU A 411 0.14 15.64 -7.20
N VAL A 412 -0.94 16.01 -7.88
CA VAL A 412 -2.30 15.58 -7.54
C VAL A 412 -3.03 15.15 -8.81
N THR A 413 -3.51 13.91 -8.88
CA THR A 413 -4.25 13.39 -10.05
C THR A 413 -5.63 12.85 -9.70
N ASN A 414 -6.64 13.14 -10.53
CA ASN A 414 -8.00 12.62 -10.34
C ASN A 414 -8.04 11.09 -10.37
N ARG A 415 -7.26 10.49 -11.27
CA ARG A 415 -7.20 9.05 -11.52
C ARG A 415 -5.81 8.50 -11.21
N GLY A 416 -5.75 7.22 -10.84
CA GLY A 416 -4.50 6.49 -10.63
C GLY A 416 -4.50 5.69 -9.33
N GLY A 417 -3.89 4.50 -9.39
CA GLY A 417 -3.48 3.75 -8.21
C GLY A 417 -2.03 4.03 -7.82
N ARG A 418 -1.57 3.48 -6.70
CA ARG A 418 -0.15 3.58 -6.26
C ARG A 418 0.86 3.01 -7.26
N THR A 419 0.39 2.28 -8.25
CA THR A 419 1.18 1.61 -9.28
C THR A 419 1.19 2.39 -10.59
N CYS A 420 0.49 3.53 -10.67
CA CYS A 420 0.43 4.32 -11.89
C CYS A 420 1.74 5.04 -12.18
N HIS A 421 1.86 5.53 -13.42
CA HIS A 421 2.97 6.35 -13.85
C HIS A 421 3.27 7.54 -12.92
N ALA A 422 2.24 8.30 -12.52
CA ALA A 422 2.39 9.44 -11.60
C ALA A 422 3.07 9.02 -10.27
N ALA A 423 2.64 7.89 -9.71
CA ALA A 423 3.15 7.37 -8.44
C ALA A 423 4.59 6.86 -8.56
N ILE A 424 4.93 6.18 -9.67
CA ILE A 424 6.29 5.70 -9.93
C ILE A 424 7.25 6.87 -10.06
N ILE A 425 6.93 7.88 -10.89
CA ILE A 425 7.80 9.05 -11.07
C ILE A 425 7.90 9.88 -9.80
N ALA A 426 6.79 10.06 -9.05
CA ALA A 426 6.83 10.75 -7.76
C ALA A 426 7.84 10.12 -6.79
N ARG A 427 7.87 8.78 -6.73
CA ARG A 427 8.84 8.03 -5.95
C ARG A 427 10.28 8.24 -6.43
N GLU A 428 10.52 8.14 -7.74
CA GLU A 428 11.85 8.35 -8.32
C GLU A 428 12.38 9.77 -8.08
N LEU A 429 11.50 10.77 -8.15
CA LEU A 429 11.83 12.18 -7.91
C LEU A 429 11.83 12.56 -6.43
N GLY A 430 11.30 11.71 -5.56
CA GLY A 430 11.20 11.96 -4.12
C GLY A 430 10.27 13.11 -3.74
N ILE A 431 9.22 13.36 -4.54
CA ILE A 431 8.18 14.39 -4.29
C ILE A 431 6.86 13.75 -3.81
N PRO A 432 6.04 14.42 -2.99
CA PRO A 432 4.73 13.93 -2.58
C PRO A 432 3.75 13.88 -3.76
N ALA A 433 2.98 12.80 -3.83
CA ALA A 433 1.92 12.67 -4.82
C ALA A 433 0.64 12.08 -4.24
N ILE A 434 -0.50 12.65 -4.64
CA ILE A 434 -1.84 12.13 -4.33
C ILE A 434 -2.49 11.67 -5.63
N VAL A 435 -2.77 10.37 -5.73
CA VAL A 435 -3.37 9.76 -6.92
C VAL A 435 -4.77 9.23 -6.63
N GLY A 436 -5.64 9.19 -7.64
CA GLY A 436 -7.03 8.76 -7.46
C GLY A 436 -7.85 9.75 -6.61
N ALA A 437 -7.45 11.02 -6.60
CA ALA A 437 -8.08 12.12 -5.89
C ALA A 437 -9.31 12.62 -6.67
N VAL A 438 -10.42 11.89 -6.58
CA VAL A 438 -11.61 12.11 -7.39
C VAL A 438 -12.03 13.60 -7.36
N ASN A 439 -12.12 14.21 -8.56
CA ASN A 439 -12.50 15.60 -8.82
C ASN A 439 -11.51 16.68 -8.32
N ALA A 440 -10.22 16.35 -8.13
CA ALA A 440 -9.19 17.34 -7.79
C ALA A 440 -9.13 18.53 -8.76
N THR A 441 -9.26 18.27 -10.07
CA THR A 441 -9.27 19.31 -11.12
C THR A 441 -10.46 20.27 -11.03
N ASP A 442 -11.57 19.84 -10.42
CA ASP A 442 -12.78 20.64 -10.30
C ASP A 442 -12.83 21.42 -8.99
N VAL A 443 -12.18 20.88 -7.95
CA VAL A 443 -12.21 21.43 -6.59
C VAL A 443 -11.09 22.45 -6.36
N LEU A 444 -9.88 22.16 -6.83
CA LEU A 444 -8.72 23.04 -6.67
C LEU A 444 -8.77 24.20 -7.67
N ARG A 445 -8.22 25.36 -7.30
CA ARG A 445 -8.24 26.57 -8.14
C ARG A 445 -6.85 26.98 -8.57
N GLU A 446 -6.74 27.37 -9.84
CA GLU A 446 -5.50 27.86 -10.45
C GLU A 446 -4.84 28.99 -9.62
N GLY A 447 -3.56 28.83 -9.29
CA GLY A 447 -2.74 29.78 -8.54
C GLY A 447 -2.96 29.80 -7.02
N GLU A 448 -3.90 29.02 -6.49
CA GLU A 448 -4.14 28.92 -5.04
C GLU A 448 -2.98 28.20 -4.34
N ILE A 449 -2.48 28.75 -3.22
CA ILE A 449 -1.47 28.07 -2.42
C ILE A 449 -2.13 26.93 -1.64
N VAL A 450 -1.61 25.71 -1.80
CA VAL A 450 -2.10 24.53 -1.09
C VAL A 450 -0.96 23.75 -0.47
N THR A 451 -1.28 22.99 0.57
CA THR A 451 -0.39 22.00 1.19
C THR A 451 -0.85 20.60 0.82
N VAL A 452 0.03 19.84 0.18
CA VAL A 452 -0.18 18.44 -0.20
C VAL A 452 0.53 17.55 0.81
N SER A 453 -0.25 16.83 1.61
CA SER A 453 0.25 15.93 2.65
C SER A 453 0.05 14.48 2.28
N CYS A 454 1.15 13.74 2.20
CA CYS A 454 1.17 12.29 2.09
C CYS A 454 1.67 11.63 3.39
N ALA A 455 1.96 12.42 4.42
CA ALA A 455 2.60 11.96 5.66
C ALA A 455 1.61 11.42 6.72
N GLU A 456 0.31 11.55 6.47
CA GLU A 456 -0.75 11.23 7.45
C GLU A 456 -1.29 9.80 7.34
N GLY A 457 -0.71 8.97 6.48
CA GLY A 457 -1.17 7.61 6.25
C GLY A 457 -1.08 7.17 4.80
N GLU A 458 -2.03 6.31 4.47
CA GLU A 458 -2.23 5.78 3.13
C GLU A 458 -3.11 6.68 2.26
N SER A 459 -3.89 7.56 2.90
CA SER A 459 -4.62 8.64 2.27
C SER A 459 -3.76 9.89 2.22
N GLY A 460 -3.79 10.58 1.08
CA GLY A 460 -3.20 11.89 0.92
C GLY A 460 -4.28 12.96 1.02
N PHE A 461 -3.92 14.10 1.59
CA PHE A 461 -4.81 15.24 1.80
C PHE A 461 -4.25 16.50 1.15
N VAL A 462 -5.11 17.25 0.47
CA VAL A 462 -4.79 18.61 0.02
C VAL A 462 -5.52 19.59 0.93
N TYR A 463 -4.78 20.48 1.57
CA TYR A 463 -5.32 21.54 2.43
C TYR A 463 -5.14 22.91 1.80
N HIS A 464 -6.05 23.83 2.12
CA HIS A 464 -5.94 25.23 1.72
C HIS A 464 -4.80 25.91 2.49
N GLY A 465 -3.96 26.67 1.77
CA GLY A 465 -2.87 27.46 2.34
C GLY A 465 -1.59 26.69 2.62
N GLU A 466 -0.58 27.42 3.08
CA GLU A 466 0.70 26.87 3.56
C GLU A 466 0.56 26.46 5.03
N ILE A 467 0.66 25.16 5.29
CA ILE A 467 0.67 24.59 6.64
C ILE A 467 2.11 24.23 6.97
N GLU A 468 2.60 24.74 8.10
CA GLU A 468 3.93 24.41 8.59
C GLU A 468 4.05 22.91 8.89
N TYR A 469 5.22 22.35 8.59
CA TYR A 469 5.54 20.95 8.86
C TYR A 469 7.00 20.81 9.32
N ASP A 470 7.24 19.81 10.15
CA ASP A 470 8.56 19.42 10.61
C ASP A 470 9.09 18.27 9.78
N VAL A 471 10.40 18.31 9.48
CA VAL A 471 11.14 17.19 8.89
C VAL A 471 12.15 16.69 9.89
N SER A 472 12.02 15.43 10.29
CA SER A 472 13.00 14.77 11.14
C SER A 472 13.77 13.73 10.35
N THR A 473 15.10 13.77 10.45
CA THR A 473 15.99 12.82 9.79
C THR A 473 16.62 11.93 10.86
N GLN A 474 16.33 10.63 10.80
CA GLN A 474 16.94 9.66 11.71
C GLN A 474 17.82 8.68 10.91
N ALA A 475 19.10 8.64 11.25
CA ALA A 475 19.99 7.57 10.81
C ALA A 475 19.75 6.32 11.65
N ALA A 476 19.78 5.15 11.02
CA ALA A 476 19.68 3.86 11.71
C ALA A 476 20.95 3.58 12.55
N ALA A 477 21.05 4.21 13.72
CA ALA A 477 22.12 3.91 14.68
C ALA A 477 21.79 2.60 15.43
N ALA A 478 22.79 1.75 15.63
CA ALA A 478 22.65 0.55 16.47
C ALA A 478 22.33 0.96 17.92
N LEU A 479 21.09 0.70 18.36
CA LEU A 479 20.66 0.98 19.73
C LEU A 479 21.16 -0.11 20.68
N LYS A 480 21.66 0.30 21.86
CA LYS A 480 21.99 -0.63 22.95
C LYS A 480 20.70 -1.26 23.50
N PRO A 481 20.71 -2.48 24.06
CA PRO A 481 19.53 -3.05 24.70
C PRO A 481 18.98 -2.15 25.81
N ALA A 482 17.67 -1.88 25.79
CA ALA A 482 16.99 -1.09 26.82
C ALA A 482 16.80 -1.90 28.12
N PRO A 483 16.69 -1.24 29.30
CA PRO A 483 16.51 -1.92 30.58
C PRO A 483 15.13 -2.58 30.75
N CYS A 484 14.14 -2.17 29.95
CA CYS A 484 12.83 -2.79 29.82
C CYS A 484 12.44 -2.84 28.34
N LYS A 485 11.36 -3.54 28.00
CA LYS A 485 10.86 -3.56 26.62
C LYS A 485 10.31 -2.19 26.22
N ILE A 486 10.67 -1.70 25.03
CA ILE A 486 10.12 -0.46 24.48
C ILE A 486 9.16 -0.82 23.34
N MET A 487 7.87 -0.61 23.60
CA MET A 487 6.78 -0.96 22.70
C MET A 487 6.14 0.29 22.11
N MET A 488 5.25 0.11 21.13
CA MET A 488 4.55 1.19 20.46
C MET A 488 3.06 1.29 20.84
N ASN A 489 2.53 2.52 20.79
CA ASN A 489 1.13 2.85 20.77
C ASN A 489 0.72 3.07 19.31
N VAL A 490 -0.01 2.12 18.72
CA VAL A 490 -0.40 2.17 17.31
C VAL A 490 -1.91 2.23 17.21
N GLY A 491 -2.44 3.28 16.57
CA GLY A 491 -3.88 3.40 16.31
C GLY A 491 -4.22 3.11 14.86
N ASN A 492 -3.51 3.77 13.94
CA ASN A 492 -3.81 3.73 12.52
C ASN A 492 -3.16 2.51 11.83
N PRO A 493 -3.94 1.56 11.28
CA PRO A 493 -3.39 0.43 10.51
C PRO A 493 -2.60 0.86 9.28
N ASP A 494 -2.95 2.00 8.67
CA ASP A 494 -2.30 2.54 7.47
C ASP A 494 -0.81 2.84 7.69
N MET A 495 -0.42 3.14 8.92
CA MET A 495 0.97 3.48 9.25
C MET A 495 1.74 2.30 9.86
N ALA A 496 1.09 1.16 10.09
CA ALA A 496 1.68 0.04 10.82
C ALA A 496 2.97 -0.48 10.17
N PHE A 497 2.99 -0.63 8.84
CA PHE A 497 4.15 -1.10 8.10
C PHE A 497 5.33 -0.12 8.15
N SER A 498 5.05 1.19 8.15
CA SER A 498 6.09 2.22 8.30
C SER A 498 6.67 2.20 9.72
N PHE A 499 5.82 2.12 10.75
CA PHE A 499 6.26 2.06 12.15
C PHE A 499 7.08 0.81 12.48
N ALA A 500 6.81 -0.32 11.81
CA ALA A 500 7.53 -1.57 12.02
C ALA A 500 9.04 -1.47 11.75
N LYS A 501 9.49 -0.50 10.93
CA LYS A 501 10.90 -0.23 10.67
C LYS A 501 11.66 0.31 11.88
N THR A 502 10.97 1.06 12.73
CA THR A 502 11.60 1.68 13.91
C THR A 502 11.88 0.58 14.94
N PRO A 503 13.08 0.52 15.55
CA PRO A 503 13.39 -0.47 16.58
C PRO A 503 12.32 -0.49 17.69
N ASN A 504 11.77 -1.68 17.97
CA ASN A 504 10.66 -1.86 18.91
C ASN A 504 10.61 -3.30 19.45
N ASP A 505 9.87 -3.51 20.53
CA ASP A 505 9.56 -4.82 21.12
C ASP A 505 8.11 -5.27 20.87
N GLY A 506 7.43 -4.65 19.91
CA GLY A 506 6.03 -4.89 19.56
C GLY A 506 5.13 -3.69 19.85
N VAL A 507 3.82 -3.94 19.94
CA VAL A 507 2.79 -2.93 20.20
C VAL A 507 2.16 -3.20 21.56
N GLY A 508 2.34 -2.29 22.51
CA GLY A 508 1.80 -2.43 23.86
C GLY A 508 0.40 -1.82 24.02
N LEU A 509 -0.04 -1.04 23.02
CA LEU A 509 -1.40 -0.54 22.91
C LEU A 509 -1.78 -0.36 21.43
N ALA A 510 -2.56 -1.30 20.90
CA ALA A 510 -3.26 -1.13 19.62
C ALA A 510 -4.71 -0.67 19.89
N ARG A 511 -5.08 0.49 19.36
CA ARG A 511 -6.37 1.15 19.68
C ARG A 511 -7.45 0.83 18.63
N LEU A 512 -8.45 0.04 19.02
CA LEU A 512 -9.52 -0.40 18.12
C LEU A 512 -10.43 0.74 17.64
N GLU A 513 -10.48 1.86 18.38
CA GLU A 513 -11.30 3.02 18.04
C GLU A 513 -10.88 3.63 16.70
N PHE A 514 -9.58 3.65 16.40
CA PHE A 514 -9.07 4.15 15.12
C PHE A 514 -9.45 3.22 13.97
N VAL A 515 -9.41 1.90 14.18
CA VAL A 515 -9.88 0.92 13.19
C VAL A 515 -11.36 1.14 12.91
N ILE A 516 -12.18 1.28 13.95
CA ILE A 516 -13.62 1.49 13.79
C ILE A 516 -13.89 2.83 13.12
N ASN A 517 -13.29 3.94 13.55
CA ASN A 517 -13.50 5.26 12.96
C ASN A 517 -13.09 5.30 11.48
N ASN A 518 -11.88 4.84 11.17
CA ASN A 518 -11.28 5.04 9.85
C ASN A 518 -11.76 3.99 8.84
N MET A 519 -11.92 2.73 9.25
CA MET A 519 -12.22 1.63 8.33
C MET A 519 -13.70 1.25 8.29
N VAL A 520 -14.46 1.50 9.36
CA VAL A 520 -15.91 1.21 9.41
C VAL A 520 -16.71 2.51 9.29
N GLY A 521 -16.52 3.44 10.22
CA GLY A 521 -17.18 4.75 10.31
C GLY A 521 -18.69 4.72 10.55
N ILE A 522 -19.25 3.58 10.95
CA ILE A 522 -20.67 3.37 11.21
C ILE A 522 -20.85 2.79 12.61
N HIS A 523 -21.87 3.25 13.33
CA HIS A 523 -22.21 2.72 14.63
C HIS A 523 -22.62 1.23 14.53
N PRO A 524 -22.05 0.31 15.33
CA PRO A 524 -22.32 -1.13 15.21
C PRO A 524 -23.80 -1.50 15.43
N LYS A 525 -24.52 -0.74 16.27
CA LYS A 525 -25.96 -0.96 16.47
C LYS A 525 -26.79 -0.53 15.26
N ALA A 526 -26.35 0.49 14.51
CA ALA A 526 -27.00 0.88 13.25
C ALA A 526 -26.81 -0.20 12.17
N ILE A 527 -25.68 -0.90 12.18
CA ILE A 527 -25.42 -2.06 11.31
C ILE A 527 -26.35 -3.23 11.66
N LEU A 528 -26.49 -3.55 12.95
CA LEU A 528 -27.36 -4.65 13.41
C LEU A 528 -28.84 -4.39 13.13
N ASN A 529 -29.27 -3.13 13.24
CA ASN A 529 -30.66 -2.72 13.10
C ASN A 529 -30.91 -1.93 11.80
N MET A 530 -30.23 -2.27 10.71
CA MET A 530 -30.25 -1.49 9.47
C MET A 530 -31.68 -1.17 8.98
N ASP A 531 -32.60 -2.13 9.03
CA ASP A 531 -33.96 -1.97 8.52
C ASP A 531 -34.79 -0.93 9.29
N ALA A 532 -34.43 -0.65 10.54
CA ALA A 532 -35.06 0.37 11.38
C ALA A 532 -34.44 1.77 11.20
N MET A 533 -33.36 1.90 10.43
CA MET A 533 -32.65 3.17 10.23
C MET A 533 -33.32 4.06 9.17
N PRO A 534 -33.18 5.39 9.26
CA PRO A 534 -33.57 6.31 8.18
C PRO A 534 -32.97 5.92 6.82
N SER A 535 -33.68 6.17 5.73
CA SER A 535 -33.28 5.77 4.36
C SER A 535 -31.87 6.26 3.97
N ALA A 536 -31.51 7.49 4.35
CA ALA A 536 -30.17 8.04 4.09
C ALA A 536 -29.05 7.24 4.78
N ILE A 537 -29.30 6.79 6.02
CA ILE A 537 -28.35 5.94 6.77
C ILE A 537 -28.30 4.54 6.16
N GLN A 538 -29.44 3.95 5.78
CA GLN A 538 -29.47 2.66 5.08
C GLN A 538 -28.63 2.68 3.80
N THR A 539 -28.78 3.72 2.98
CA THR A 539 -27.98 3.90 1.76
C THR A 539 -26.49 4.02 2.08
N THR A 540 -26.13 4.77 3.12
CA THR A 540 -24.72 4.90 3.55
C THR A 540 -24.15 3.55 4.01
N ILE A 541 -24.90 2.77 4.78
CA ILE A 541 -24.50 1.43 5.23
C ILE A 541 -24.31 0.49 4.04
N LYS A 542 -25.28 0.44 3.12
CA LYS A 542 -25.20 -0.37 1.90
C LYS A 542 -23.98 0.02 1.07
N ASN A 543 -23.74 1.32 0.89
CA ASN A 543 -22.62 1.84 0.13
C ASN A 543 -21.26 1.52 0.77
N ARG A 544 -21.13 1.59 2.10
CA ARG A 544 -19.87 1.24 2.79
C ARG A 544 -19.62 -0.26 2.87
N SER A 545 -20.68 -1.07 2.92
CA SER A 545 -20.59 -2.54 3.01
C SER A 545 -20.53 -3.25 1.65
N ARG A 546 -20.40 -2.51 0.55
CA ARG A 546 -20.21 -3.08 -0.80
C ARG A 546 -19.01 -4.03 -0.85
N GLY A 547 -19.17 -5.14 -1.57
CA GLY A 547 -18.16 -6.21 -1.63
C GLY A 547 -18.10 -7.14 -0.42
N TYR A 548 -18.96 -6.95 0.59
CA TYR A 548 -19.07 -7.86 1.75
C TYR A 548 -20.41 -8.61 1.75
N ALA A 549 -20.44 -9.79 2.38
CA ALA A 549 -21.61 -10.66 2.38
C ALA A 549 -22.84 -10.03 3.07
N SER A 550 -22.62 -9.18 4.07
CA SER A 550 -23.65 -8.40 4.76
C SER A 550 -23.02 -7.22 5.49
N PRO A 551 -23.80 -6.21 5.91
CA PRO A 551 -23.31 -5.13 6.78
C PRO A 551 -22.67 -5.63 8.09
N LYS A 552 -23.22 -6.70 8.68
CA LYS A 552 -22.66 -7.35 9.87
C LYS A 552 -21.28 -7.96 9.56
N GLN A 553 -21.16 -8.68 8.45
CA GLN A 553 -19.88 -9.26 8.02
C GLN A 553 -18.86 -8.17 7.65
N PHE A 554 -19.31 -7.05 7.07
CA PHE A 554 -18.45 -5.89 6.81
C PHE A 554 -17.81 -5.36 8.09
N TYR A 555 -18.58 -5.18 9.17
CA TYR A 555 -18.03 -4.74 10.46
C TYR A 555 -16.95 -5.71 10.97
N ILE A 556 -17.29 -7.00 11.02
CA ILE A 556 -16.40 -8.05 11.53
C ILE A 556 -15.12 -8.12 10.69
N ASP A 557 -15.24 -8.14 9.36
CA ASP A 557 -14.09 -8.25 8.46
C ASP A 557 -13.22 -6.99 8.49
N LYS A 558 -13.80 -5.79 8.55
CA LYS A 558 -13.01 -4.55 8.62
C LYS A 558 -12.27 -4.39 9.94
N VAL A 559 -12.91 -4.77 11.05
CA VAL A 559 -12.23 -4.82 12.36
C VAL A 559 -11.11 -5.86 12.35
N ALA A 560 -11.36 -7.05 11.79
CA ALA A 560 -10.35 -8.08 11.65
C ALA A 560 -9.18 -7.65 10.74
N GLU A 561 -9.46 -7.00 9.59
CA GLU A 561 -8.45 -6.47 8.67
C GLU A 561 -7.57 -5.41 9.34
N GLY A 562 -8.17 -4.45 10.05
CA GLY A 562 -7.41 -3.40 10.74
C GLY A 562 -6.47 -3.95 11.82
N VAL A 563 -6.97 -4.91 12.62
CA VAL A 563 -6.14 -5.55 13.65
C VAL A 563 -5.10 -6.50 13.04
N ALA A 564 -5.47 -7.27 12.02
CA ALA A 564 -4.55 -8.17 11.32
C ALA A 564 -3.40 -7.41 10.66
N THR A 565 -3.67 -6.23 10.09
CA THR A 565 -2.66 -5.36 9.49
C THR A 565 -1.63 -4.91 10.52
N ILE A 566 -2.08 -4.43 11.69
CA ILE A 566 -1.17 -4.06 12.79
C ILE A 566 -0.42 -5.30 13.29
N ALA A 567 -1.11 -6.41 13.55
CA ALA A 567 -0.49 -7.63 14.05
C ALA A 567 0.57 -8.22 13.10
N ALA A 568 0.31 -8.17 11.79
CA ALA A 568 1.22 -8.60 10.73
C ALA A 568 2.47 -7.72 10.66
N ALA A 569 2.32 -6.40 10.76
CA ALA A 569 3.45 -5.46 10.71
C ALA A 569 4.51 -5.73 11.78
N PHE A 570 4.09 -6.20 12.96
CA PHE A 570 4.99 -6.48 14.08
C PHE A 570 5.23 -7.99 14.31
N TYR A 571 4.72 -8.87 13.46
CA TYR A 571 4.83 -10.32 13.66
C TYR A 571 6.32 -10.77 13.69
N PRO A 572 6.73 -11.65 14.63
CA PRO A 572 5.95 -12.34 15.66
C PRO A 572 5.94 -11.63 17.04
N LYS A 573 6.34 -10.36 17.13
CA LYS A 573 6.35 -9.59 18.40
C LYS A 573 4.92 -9.37 18.90
N PRO A 574 4.71 -9.30 20.23
CA PRO A 574 3.38 -9.15 20.81
C PRO A 574 2.70 -7.85 20.39
N VAL A 575 1.40 -7.94 20.13
CA VAL A 575 0.51 -6.82 19.81
C VAL A 575 -0.68 -6.87 20.75
N ILE A 576 -0.71 -5.97 21.74
CA ILE A 576 -1.77 -5.90 22.75
C ILE A 576 -2.88 -5.00 22.20
N VAL A 577 -3.99 -5.60 21.78
CA VAL A 577 -5.15 -4.90 21.20
C VAL A 577 -6.13 -4.56 22.30
N ARG A 578 -6.37 -3.27 22.52
CA ARG A 578 -7.44 -2.80 23.40
C ARG A 578 -8.77 -2.90 22.68
N THR A 579 -9.76 -3.55 23.29
CA THR A 579 -11.14 -3.54 22.80
C THR A 579 -11.71 -2.11 22.81
N SER A 580 -12.83 -1.87 22.14
CA SER A 580 -13.32 -0.50 21.94
C SER A 580 -13.61 0.25 23.25
N ASP A 581 -12.92 1.35 23.49
CA ASP A 581 -13.02 2.21 24.67
C ASP A 581 -13.59 3.59 24.32
N PHE A 582 -14.42 3.67 23.29
CA PHE A 582 -15.13 4.89 22.96
C PHE A 582 -16.02 5.33 24.12
N LYS A 583 -16.04 6.65 24.34
CA LYS A 583 -17.08 7.33 25.12
C LYS A 583 -18.36 7.43 24.28
N SER A 584 -19.50 7.58 24.94
CA SER A 584 -20.82 7.69 24.26
C SER A 584 -20.85 8.85 23.25
N ASN A 585 -20.23 9.99 23.58
CA ASN A 585 -20.12 11.15 22.69
C ASN A 585 -19.21 10.92 21.46
N GLU A 586 -18.31 9.94 21.50
CA GLU A 586 -17.49 9.55 20.35
C GLU A 586 -18.26 8.58 19.46
N TYR A 587 -18.94 7.59 20.03
CA TYR A 587 -19.86 6.72 19.29
C TYR A 587 -20.96 7.53 18.60
N LYS A 588 -21.44 8.60 19.23
CA LYS A 588 -22.45 9.52 18.69
C LYS A 588 -22.03 10.14 17.35
N LYS A 589 -20.73 10.36 17.13
CA LYS A 589 -20.17 10.94 15.90
C LYS A 589 -20.13 9.95 14.72
N LEU A 590 -20.28 8.65 14.97
CA LEU A 590 -20.36 7.66 13.91
C LEU A 590 -21.69 7.79 13.15
N VAL A 591 -21.72 7.33 11.90
CA VAL A 591 -22.97 7.30 11.13
C VAL A 591 -24.00 6.44 11.87
N GLY A 592 -25.15 7.04 12.20
CA GLY A 592 -26.23 6.41 12.97
C GLY A 592 -26.02 6.37 14.49
N GLY A 593 -24.96 6.99 15.01
CA GLY A 593 -24.65 7.03 16.45
C GLY A 593 -25.65 7.81 17.29
N GLU A 594 -26.12 8.97 16.80
CA GLU A 594 -27.07 9.85 17.52
C GLU A 594 -28.37 9.18 17.96
N ILE A 595 -28.76 8.08 17.31
CA ILE A 595 -29.98 7.32 17.62
C ILE A 595 -29.79 6.47 18.89
N TYR A 596 -28.57 6.00 19.15
CA TYR A 596 -28.27 5.02 20.18
C TYR A 596 -27.50 5.60 21.37
N GLU A 597 -26.81 6.72 21.20
CA GLU A 597 -25.95 7.30 22.21
C GLU A 597 -26.60 8.51 22.88
N PRO A 598 -27.01 8.40 24.16
CA PRO A 598 -27.52 9.52 24.92
C PRO A 598 -26.42 10.54 25.22
N ASP A 599 -26.81 11.79 25.49
CA ASP A 599 -25.89 12.79 26.04
C ASP A 599 -25.60 12.47 27.51
N GLU A 600 -24.31 12.43 27.85
CA GLU A 600 -23.84 12.23 29.22
C GLU A 600 -23.16 13.51 29.70
N GLU A 601 -23.49 13.96 30.90
CA GLU A 601 -22.86 15.14 31.52
C GLU A 601 -21.35 14.97 31.70
N ASN A 602 -20.88 13.74 31.97
CA ASN A 602 -19.47 13.42 32.18
C ASN A 602 -19.06 12.18 31.37
N PRO A 603 -18.80 12.31 30.06
CA PRO A 603 -18.49 11.17 29.20
C PRO A 603 -17.24 10.39 29.62
N MET A 604 -16.30 11.03 30.32
CA MET A 604 -15.09 10.40 30.86
C MET A 604 -15.37 9.21 31.79
N ILE A 605 -16.38 9.34 32.65
CA ILE A 605 -16.77 8.33 33.65
C ILE A 605 -18.10 7.62 33.30
N GLY A 606 -18.65 7.92 32.13
CA GLY A 606 -19.94 7.45 31.63
C GLY A 606 -19.93 6.04 31.04
N PHE A 607 -20.83 5.78 30.10
CA PHE A 607 -21.14 4.47 29.55
C PHE A 607 -20.10 3.97 28.53
N ARG A 608 -19.00 3.42 29.04
CA ARG A 608 -17.85 2.88 28.27
C ARG A 608 -17.20 1.65 28.90
N GLY A 609 -16.28 1.04 28.16
CA GLY A 609 -15.48 -0.12 28.56
C GLY A 609 -16.31 -1.31 29.01
N ALA A 610 -15.86 -2.02 30.05
CA ALA A 610 -16.48 -3.26 30.51
C ALA A 610 -18.00 -3.16 30.76
N ALA A 611 -18.48 -2.06 31.35
CA ALA A 611 -19.91 -1.87 31.58
C ALA A 611 -20.74 -1.89 30.28
N ARG A 612 -20.19 -1.32 29.20
CA ARG A 612 -20.85 -1.31 27.89
C ARG A 612 -20.89 -2.70 27.26
N TYR A 613 -19.83 -3.48 27.41
CA TYR A 613 -19.74 -4.83 26.84
C TYR A 613 -20.76 -5.80 27.44
N MET A 614 -21.15 -5.57 28.69
CA MET A 614 -22.10 -6.40 29.43
C MET A 614 -23.56 -5.94 29.27
N ALA A 615 -23.78 -4.71 28.83
CA ALA A 615 -25.12 -4.16 28.71
C ALA A 615 -25.94 -4.96 27.68
N GLU A 616 -27.18 -5.32 28.03
CA GLU A 616 -28.04 -6.16 27.20
C GLU A 616 -28.23 -5.58 25.79
N ASP A 617 -28.34 -4.25 25.69
CA ASP A 617 -28.52 -3.54 24.43
C ASP A 617 -27.25 -3.52 23.56
N PHE A 618 -26.06 -3.75 24.11
CA PHE A 618 -24.78 -3.61 23.40
C PHE A 618 -23.92 -4.87 23.38
N LYS A 619 -24.29 -5.93 24.11
CA LYS A 619 -23.54 -7.20 24.14
C LYS A 619 -23.33 -7.80 22.76
N GLU A 620 -24.28 -7.64 21.84
CA GLU A 620 -24.12 -8.13 20.46
C GLU A 620 -23.10 -7.30 19.67
N CYS A 621 -22.96 -6.01 19.94
CA CYS A 621 -21.91 -5.18 19.35
C CYS A 621 -20.52 -5.67 19.79
N PHE A 622 -20.35 -5.96 21.08
CA PHE A 622 -19.11 -6.52 21.61
C PHE A 622 -18.84 -7.95 21.10
N ALA A 623 -19.89 -8.76 20.90
CA ALA A 623 -19.76 -10.07 20.29
C ALA A 623 -19.16 -10.00 18.88
N MET A 624 -19.53 -9.00 18.07
CA MET A 624 -18.92 -8.80 16.74
C MET A 624 -17.42 -8.51 16.83
N GLU A 625 -16.97 -7.70 17.80
CA GLU A 625 -15.54 -7.48 18.05
C GLU A 625 -14.83 -8.77 18.49
N CYS A 626 -15.45 -9.55 19.37
CA CYS A 626 -14.92 -10.86 19.78
C CYS A 626 -14.75 -11.82 18.59
N VAL A 627 -15.75 -11.90 17.70
CA VAL A 627 -15.68 -12.73 16.49
C VAL A 627 -14.53 -12.27 15.59
N ALA A 628 -14.35 -10.95 15.42
CA ALA A 628 -13.24 -10.40 14.65
C ALA A 628 -11.88 -10.78 15.26
N MET A 629 -11.69 -10.62 16.58
CA MET A 629 -10.44 -10.99 17.25
C MET A 629 -10.16 -12.49 17.19
N LYS A 630 -11.20 -13.31 17.33
CA LYS A 630 -11.10 -14.76 17.19
C LYS A 630 -10.63 -15.15 15.78
N LYS A 631 -11.20 -14.53 14.75
CA LYS A 631 -10.78 -14.73 13.35
C LYS A 631 -9.30 -14.39 13.13
N VAL A 632 -8.84 -13.24 13.65
CA VAL A 632 -7.43 -12.83 13.54
C VAL A 632 -6.48 -13.87 14.18
N ARG A 633 -6.80 -14.35 15.38
CA ARG A 633 -5.91 -15.26 16.11
C ARG A 633 -5.99 -16.71 15.63
N ASP A 634 -7.20 -17.25 15.53
CA ASP A 634 -7.42 -18.68 15.35
C ASP A 634 -7.43 -19.09 13.87
N GLU A 635 -8.00 -18.24 13.00
CA GLU A 635 -8.08 -18.51 11.57
C GLU A 635 -6.85 -17.98 10.84
N MET A 636 -6.53 -16.68 10.97
CA MET A 636 -5.38 -16.08 10.26
C MET A 636 -4.03 -16.46 10.87
N GLY A 637 -4.00 -16.99 12.10
CA GLY A 637 -2.79 -17.47 12.76
C GLY A 637 -1.92 -16.36 13.38
N LEU A 638 -2.45 -15.15 13.53
CA LEU A 638 -1.76 -14.01 14.16
C LEU A 638 -1.87 -14.12 15.68
N THR A 639 -1.27 -15.17 16.25
CA THR A 639 -1.34 -15.51 17.67
C THR A 639 -0.54 -14.58 18.57
N ASN A 640 0.27 -13.69 17.99
CA ASN A 640 0.95 -12.59 18.69
C ASN A 640 -0.02 -11.49 19.17
N VAL A 641 -1.30 -11.56 18.79
CA VAL A 641 -2.35 -10.69 19.33
C VAL A 641 -2.73 -11.13 20.75
N GLU A 642 -2.57 -10.21 21.70
CA GLU A 642 -3.13 -10.27 23.05
C GLU A 642 -4.34 -9.31 23.13
N LEU A 643 -5.29 -9.55 24.03
CA LEU A 643 -6.49 -8.70 24.14
C LEU A 643 -6.50 -7.97 25.46
N MET A 644 -6.77 -6.67 25.42
CA MET A 644 -6.83 -5.80 26.58
C MET A 644 -8.22 -5.24 26.81
N ILE A 645 -8.72 -5.37 28.04
CA ILE A 645 -10.05 -4.87 28.44
C ILE A 645 -9.89 -3.53 29.19
N PRO A 646 -10.48 -2.44 28.66
CA PRO A 646 -10.48 -1.13 29.29
C PRO A 646 -11.61 -0.94 30.30
N PHE A 647 -11.43 0.05 31.16
CA PHE A 647 -12.41 0.65 32.05
C PHE A 647 -13.18 -0.37 32.91
N VAL A 648 -12.47 -1.37 33.44
CA VAL A 648 -13.02 -2.37 34.36
C VAL A 648 -13.08 -1.77 35.75
N ARG A 649 -14.27 -1.46 36.26
CA ARG A 649 -14.48 -0.73 37.52
C ARG A 649 -14.48 -1.66 38.73
N THR A 650 -15.02 -2.86 38.58
CA THR A 650 -15.26 -3.80 39.68
C THR A 650 -14.87 -5.23 39.34
N ILE A 651 -14.67 -6.06 40.37
CA ILE A 651 -14.38 -7.50 40.20
C ILE A 651 -15.54 -8.23 39.51
N ALA A 652 -16.78 -7.79 39.74
CA ALA A 652 -17.95 -8.36 39.06
C ALA A 652 -17.90 -8.09 37.55
N GLU A 653 -17.49 -6.89 37.14
CA GLU A 653 -17.27 -6.56 35.73
C GLU A 653 -16.14 -7.40 35.12
N ALA A 654 -15.02 -7.56 35.84
CA ALA A 654 -13.90 -8.42 35.40
C ALA A 654 -14.33 -9.87 35.16
N LYS A 655 -15.14 -10.42 36.07
CA LYS A 655 -15.70 -11.76 35.92
C LYS A 655 -16.64 -11.84 34.70
N ALA A 656 -17.62 -10.94 34.62
CA ALA A 656 -18.64 -10.99 33.59
C ALA A 656 -18.06 -10.78 32.18
N VAL A 657 -17.11 -9.84 31.98
CA VAL A 657 -16.49 -9.62 30.67
C VAL A 657 -15.67 -10.84 30.22
N THR A 658 -14.92 -11.48 31.12
CA THR A 658 -14.15 -12.69 30.77
C THR A 658 -15.06 -13.88 30.44
N GLU A 659 -16.21 -14.00 31.11
CA GLU A 659 -17.24 -14.99 30.77
C GLU A 659 -17.89 -14.71 29.40
N ILE A 660 -18.20 -13.44 29.08
CA ILE A 660 -18.73 -13.03 27.77
C ILE A 660 -17.72 -13.34 26.66
N MET A 661 -16.44 -13.00 26.85
CA MET A 661 -15.40 -13.32 25.88
C MET A 661 -15.26 -14.83 25.67
N ALA A 662 -15.25 -15.61 26.76
CA ALA A 662 -15.18 -17.07 26.68
C ALA A 662 -16.40 -17.66 25.96
N ALA A 663 -17.61 -17.13 26.19
CA ALA A 663 -18.82 -17.54 25.48
C ALA A 663 -18.76 -17.22 23.98
N ASN A 664 -18.01 -16.20 23.58
CA ASN A 664 -17.72 -15.86 22.18
C ASN A 664 -16.46 -16.55 21.63
N GLY A 665 -15.91 -17.55 22.34
CA GLY A 665 -14.79 -18.37 21.88
C GLY A 665 -13.41 -17.76 22.12
N LEU A 666 -13.29 -16.74 22.98
CA LEU A 666 -12.02 -16.12 23.39
C LEU A 666 -11.76 -16.41 24.86
N LYS A 667 -11.20 -17.58 25.15
CA LYS A 667 -10.90 -18.02 26.51
C LYS A 667 -9.40 -18.01 26.80
N ARG A 668 -9.03 -17.40 27.93
CA ARG A 668 -7.65 -17.31 28.42
C ARG A 668 -6.96 -18.68 28.41
N GLY A 669 -5.76 -18.74 27.87
CA GLY A 669 -4.95 -19.97 27.73
C GLY A 669 -5.28 -20.84 26.51
N GLU A 670 -6.47 -20.72 25.91
CA GLU A 670 -6.81 -21.43 24.67
C GLU A 670 -6.14 -20.74 23.47
N ASN A 671 -5.51 -21.54 22.60
CA ASN A 671 -4.65 -21.03 21.51
C ASN A 671 -3.64 -19.96 21.98
N GLY A 672 -3.14 -20.09 23.22
CA GLY A 672 -2.20 -19.13 23.83
C GLY A 672 -2.77 -17.73 24.08
N LEU A 673 -4.10 -17.54 24.11
CA LEU A 673 -4.72 -16.23 24.35
C LEU A 673 -4.30 -15.69 25.73
N ARG A 674 -3.73 -14.49 25.72
CA ARG A 674 -3.47 -13.69 26.90
C ARG A 674 -4.49 -12.56 27.00
N LEU A 675 -5.07 -12.39 28.18
CA LEU A 675 -6.00 -11.31 28.51
C LEU A 675 -5.33 -10.31 29.45
N ILE A 676 -5.17 -9.08 29.00
CA ILE A 676 -4.60 -7.97 29.76
C ILE A 676 -5.74 -7.07 30.25
N MET A 677 -5.58 -6.46 31.41
CA MET A 677 -6.51 -5.41 31.87
C MET A 677 -5.84 -4.06 31.79
N MET A 678 -6.57 -3.04 31.35
CA MET A 678 -6.08 -1.68 31.48
C MET A 678 -6.25 -1.23 32.94
N CYS A 679 -5.14 -0.99 33.64
CA CYS A 679 -5.12 -0.55 35.03
C CYS A 679 -5.14 0.98 35.06
N GLU A 680 -6.34 1.54 35.09
CA GLU A 680 -6.57 2.96 34.82
C GLU A 680 -7.56 3.64 35.79
N ILE A 681 -8.12 2.86 36.72
CA ILE A 681 -9.05 3.34 37.75
C ILE A 681 -8.41 3.08 39.12
N PRO A 682 -8.53 3.97 40.12
CA PRO A 682 -7.94 3.75 41.44
C PRO A 682 -8.33 2.42 42.10
N SER A 683 -9.57 1.94 41.89
CA SER A 683 -10.01 0.62 42.36
C SER A 683 -9.15 -0.53 41.82
N ASN A 684 -8.59 -0.39 40.60
CA ASN A 684 -7.76 -1.40 39.95
C ASN A 684 -6.44 -1.57 40.68
N ALA A 685 -5.82 -0.48 41.12
CA ALA A 685 -4.60 -0.52 41.92
C ALA A 685 -4.87 -0.99 43.36
N LEU A 686 -5.96 -0.51 43.98
CA LEU A 686 -6.35 -0.88 45.35
C LEU A 686 -6.71 -2.36 45.49
N LEU A 687 -7.31 -2.97 44.45
CA LEU A 687 -7.72 -4.37 44.41
C LEU A 687 -6.95 -5.17 43.35
N ALA A 688 -5.68 -4.81 43.11
CA ALA A 688 -4.88 -5.35 42.01
C ALA A 688 -4.83 -6.89 42.00
N GLU A 689 -4.64 -7.52 43.16
CA GLU A 689 -4.54 -8.98 43.27
C GLU A 689 -5.84 -9.68 42.89
N GLN A 690 -6.98 -9.12 43.30
CA GLN A 690 -8.31 -9.65 42.98
C GLN A 690 -8.63 -9.52 41.50
N PHE A 691 -8.32 -8.37 40.89
CA PHE A 691 -8.47 -8.19 39.43
C PHE A 691 -7.55 -9.14 38.66
N LEU A 692 -6.30 -9.28 39.09
CA LEU A 692 -5.34 -10.17 38.43
C LEU A 692 -5.77 -11.63 38.45
N ALA A 693 -6.70 -12.09 39.29
CA ALA A 693 -7.25 -13.45 39.16
C ALA A 693 -7.83 -13.72 37.75
N TYR A 694 -8.38 -12.69 37.10
CA TYR A 694 -9.08 -12.77 35.80
C TYR A 694 -8.17 -12.44 34.59
N PHE A 695 -7.01 -11.83 34.80
CA PHE A 695 -6.12 -11.35 33.72
C PHE A 695 -4.68 -11.87 33.84
N ASP A 696 -3.94 -11.91 32.74
CA ASP A 696 -2.53 -12.34 32.64
C ASP A 696 -1.53 -11.21 32.94
N GLY A 697 -2.04 -10.01 33.20
CA GLY A 697 -1.27 -8.84 33.55
C GLY A 697 -2.03 -7.54 33.34
N PHE A 698 -1.33 -6.44 33.57
CA PHE A 698 -1.84 -5.08 33.41
C PHE A 698 -1.10 -4.30 32.32
N SER A 699 -1.83 -3.40 31.67
CA SER A 699 -1.26 -2.24 31.01
C SER A 699 -1.79 -1.01 31.73
N ILE A 700 -0.93 -0.20 32.31
CA ILE A 700 -1.34 0.95 33.10
C ILE A 700 -1.71 2.10 32.14
N GLY A 701 -2.97 2.53 32.20
CA GLY A 701 -3.44 3.74 31.53
C GLY A 701 -3.24 4.95 32.46
N SER A 702 -2.03 5.52 32.44
CA SER A 702 -1.65 6.58 33.40
C SER A 702 -2.47 7.85 33.24
N ASN A 703 -2.99 8.11 32.04
CA ASN A 703 -3.85 9.26 31.75
C ASN A 703 -5.14 9.24 32.58
N ASP A 704 -5.94 8.18 32.44
CA ASP A 704 -7.21 8.03 33.16
C ASP A 704 -6.96 7.81 34.66
N LEU A 705 -5.89 7.09 35.02
CA LEU A 705 -5.51 6.90 36.43
C LEU A 705 -5.22 8.23 37.11
N THR A 706 -4.49 9.13 36.45
CA THR A 706 -4.17 10.47 36.97
C THR A 706 -5.43 11.31 37.10
N GLN A 707 -6.28 11.35 36.06
CA GLN A 707 -7.54 12.08 36.09
C GLN A 707 -8.44 11.65 37.25
N LEU A 708 -8.62 10.34 37.45
CA LEU A 708 -9.49 9.81 38.49
C LEU A 708 -8.89 9.88 39.90
N THR A 709 -7.57 9.82 40.01
CA THR A 709 -6.89 9.97 41.31
C THR A 709 -6.95 11.40 41.83
N LEU A 710 -6.79 12.36 40.91
CA LEU A 710 -6.75 13.79 41.25
C LEU A 710 -8.12 14.47 41.13
N GLY A 711 -9.12 13.79 40.54
CA GLY A 711 -10.44 14.37 40.28
C GLY A 711 -10.41 15.48 39.25
N MET A 712 -9.57 15.33 38.22
CA MET A 712 -9.35 16.35 37.20
C MET A 712 -9.72 15.83 35.81
N ASP A 713 -10.37 16.68 35.02
CA ASP A 713 -10.49 16.48 33.58
C ASP A 713 -9.36 17.23 32.89
N ARG A 714 -8.50 16.50 32.18
CA ARG A 714 -7.35 17.09 31.48
C ARG A 714 -7.78 17.95 30.29
N ASP A 715 -8.96 17.71 29.74
CA ASP A 715 -9.50 18.47 28.61
C ASP A 715 -10.05 19.84 29.09
N SER A 716 -10.15 20.04 30.42
CA SER A 716 -10.48 21.33 31.03
C SER A 716 -9.26 22.24 31.11
N GLY A 717 -9.25 23.29 30.27
CA GLY A 717 -8.19 24.30 30.26
C GLY A 717 -8.00 25.08 31.58
N ILE A 718 -8.90 24.95 32.55
CA ILE A 718 -8.80 25.59 33.88
C ILE A 718 -7.94 24.75 34.83
N LEU A 719 -7.92 23.42 34.68
CA LEU A 719 -7.26 22.48 35.59
C LEU A 719 -6.04 21.78 34.97
N ALA A 720 -5.76 22.04 33.70
CA ALA A 720 -4.69 21.39 32.94
C ALA A 720 -3.30 21.52 33.61
N ASP A 721 -3.01 22.66 34.25
CA ASP A 721 -1.74 22.91 34.94
C ASP A 721 -1.47 21.98 36.13
N GLY A 722 -2.52 21.37 36.70
CA GLY A 722 -2.40 20.43 37.83
C GLY A 722 -2.16 18.98 37.42
N PHE A 723 -2.29 18.64 36.12
CA PHE A 723 -2.18 17.27 35.62
C PHE A 723 -0.71 16.84 35.52
N ASP A 724 -0.28 15.97 36.44
CA ASP A 724 1.06 15.35 36.41
C ASP A 724 0.97 13.86 36.78
N GLU A 725 1.35 12.98 35.85
CA GLU A 725 1.37 11.53 36.05
C GLU A 725 2.42 11.09 37.10
N ARG A 726 3.33 11.99 37.48
CA ARG A 726 4.35 11.78 38.52
C ARG A 726 3.88 12.20 39.92
N ASN A 727 2.66 12.74 40.05
CA ASN A 727 2.11 13.12 41.34
C ASN A 727 2.21 11.97 42.34
N ASP A 728 2.56 12.27 43.60
CA ASP A 728 2.81 11.25 44.62
C ASP A 728 1.61 10.31 44.83
N ALA A 729 0.38 10.83 44.75
CA ALA A 729 -0.82 10.00 44.86
C ALA A 729 -0.92 8.99 43.71
N VAL A 730 -0.57 9.41 42.48
CA VAL A 730 -0.55 8.53 41.31
C VAL A 730 0.58 7.52 41.42
N LYS A 731 1.79 7.93 41.80
CA LYS A 731 2.94 7.03 42.02
C LYS A 731 2.65 5.94 43.05
N VAL A 732 1.91 6.24 44.12
CA VAL A 732 1.47 5.21 45.08
C VAL A 732 0.64 4.14 44.39
N LEU A 733 -0.35 4.52 43.58
CA LEU A 733 -1.21 3.57 42.86
C LEU A 733 -0.43 2.78 41.79
N LEU A 734 0.45 3.44 41.05
CA LEU A 734 1.36 2.81 40.09
C LEU A 734 2.23 1.75 40.78
N LYS A 735 2.86 2.11 41.89
CA LYS A 735 3.69 1.19 42.69
C LYS A 735 2.89 0.00 43.21
N MET A 736 1.66 0.21 43.69
CA MET A 736 0.79 -0.88 44.13
C MET A 736 0.48 -1.87 43.00
N ALA A 737 0.14 -1.36 41.81
CA ALA A 737 -0.14 -2.19 40.64
C ALA A 737 1.11 -2.95 40.16
N ILE A 738 2.24 -2.26 40.00
CA ILE A 738 3.51 -2.84 39.52
C ILE A 738 4.03 -3.90 40.49
N SER A 739 4.11 -3.57 41.79
CA SER A 739 4.59 -4.51 42.81
C SER A 739 3.72 -5.75 42.91
N THR A 740 2.39 -5.61 42.80
CA THR A 740 1.47 -6.75 42.81
C THR A 740 1.65 -7.64 41.59
N CYS A 741 1.73 -7.07 40.38
CA CYS A 741 2.03 -7.84 39.17
C CYS A 741 3.38 -8.57 39.26
N ASN A 742 4.43 -7.88 39.70
CA ASN A 742 5.76 -8.46 39.85
C ASN A 742 5.78 -9.61 40.88
N ARG A 743 5.12 -9.44 42.03
CA ARG A 743 4.97 -10.49 43.06
C ARG A 743 4.25 -11.72 42.54
N LEU A 744 3.24 -11.54 41.69
CA LEU A 744 2.45 -12.63 41.10
C LEU A 744 3.07 -13.20 39.80
N GLY A 745 4.21 -12.67 39.35
CA GLY A 745 4.85 -13.08 38.10
C GLY A 745 4.04 -12.74 36.84
N LYS A 746 3.18 -11.71 36.90
CA LYS A 746 2.30 -11.29 35.80
C LYS A 746 2.89 -10.12 35.03
N TYR A 747 2.41 -9.94 33.80
CA TYR A 747 2.84 -8.82 32.96
C TYR A 747 2.40 -7.48 33.57
N VAL A 748 3.26 -6.47 33.48
CA VAL A 748 2.89 -5.08 33.77
C VAL A 748 3.62 -4.15 32.83
N GLY A 749 2.85 -3.48 31.97
CA GLY A 749 3.32 -2.40 31.11
C GLY A 749 2.64 -1.08 31.47
N ILE A 750 3.10 0.00 30.86
CA ILE A 750 2.44 1.31 30.91
C ILE A 750 2.25 1.85 29.49
N CYS A 751 1.12 2.49 29.23
CA CYS A 751 0.83 3.18 27.99
C CYS A 751 0.50 4.65 28.26
N GLY A 752 1.14 5.54 27.52
CA GLY A 752 1.05 6.99 27.74
C GLY A 752 2.25 7.73 27.16
N GLN A 753 2.25 9.05 27.22
CA GLN A 753 3.41 9.87 26.85
C GLN A 753 4.24 10.32 28.05
N GLY A 754 3.76 10.19 29.28
CA GLY A 754 4.54 10.56 30.48
C GLY A 754 5.98 10.05 30.48
N PRO A 755 6.27 8.79 30.14
CA PRO A 755 7.65 8.31 30.12
C PRO A 755 8.53 8.94 29.03
N SER A 756 7.96 9.39 27.91
CA SER A 756 8.72 10.16 26.90
C SER A 756 8.87 11.63 27.28
N ASP A 757 7.84 12.22 27.89
CA ASP A 757 7.80 13.64 28.24
C ASP A 757 8.62 13.94 29.51
N HIS A 758 8.74 12.94 30.39
CA HIS A 758 9.41 13.02 31.68
C HIS A 758 10.43 11.88 31.85
N PRO A 759 11.70 12.11 31.49
CA PRO A 759 12.77 11.13 31.61
C PRO A 759 12.92 10.51 33.01
N ASP A 760 12.79 11.33 34.05
CA ASP A 760 12.85 10.93 35.46
C ASP A 760 11.73 9.95 35.83
N PHE A 761 10.57 10.09 35.20
CA PHE A 761 9.46 9.17 35.37
C PHE A 761 9.72 7.82 34.70
N ALA A 762 10.31 7.82 33.49
CA ALA A 762 10.68 6.58 32.81
C ALA A 762 11.71 5.78 33.62
N GLU A 763 12.70 6.46 34.20
CA GLU A 763 13.68 5.84 35.11
C GLU A 763 13.00 5.28 36.36
N TRP A 764 12.13 6.07 37.00
CA TRP A 764 11.38 5.60 38.17
C TRP A 764 10.54 4.34 37.87
N LEU A 765 9.90 4.28 36.71
CA LEU A 765 9.13 3.10 36.29
C LEU A 765 10.02 1.86 36.11
N VAL A 766 11.22 2.04 35.54
CA VAL A 766 12.21 0.98 35.40
C VAL A 766 12.69 0.49 36.77
N ASP A 767 12.94 1.41 37.70
CA ASP A 767 13.37 1.09 39.06
C ASP A 767 12.28 0.35 39.88
N GLU A 768 11.00 0.71 39.69
CA GLU A 768 9.88 -0.03 40.27
C GLU A 768 9.63 -1.39 39.58
N GLY A 769 10.33 -1.68 38.47
CA GLY A 769 10.34 -2.97 37.80
C GLY A 769 9.24 -3.16 36.76
N ILE A 770 8.86 -2.09 36.04
CA ILE A 770 7.97 -2.18 34.87
C ILE A 770 8.56 -3.13 33.81
N LYS A 771 7.72 -3.91 33.11
CA LYS A 771 8.18 -4.84 32.07
C LYS A 771 8.27 -4.19 30.69
N SER A 772 7.40 -3.23 30.41
CA SER A 772 7.37 -2.52 29.13
C SER A 772 6.86 -1.09 29.28
N ILE A 773 7.34 -0.23 28.39
CA ILE A 773 6.87 1.15 28.22
C ILE A 773 6.39 1.28 26.77
N SER A 774 5.14 1.73 26.58
CA SER A 774 4.52 1.84 25.25
C SER A 774 4.35 3.31 24.86
N LEU A 775 5.00 3.70 23.77
CA LEU A 775 5.18 5.11 23.36
C LEU A 775 4.64 5.37 21.95
N ASN A 776 4.46 6.64 21.60
CA ASN A 776 4.14 6.97 20.22
C ASN A 776 5.37 6.69 19.34
N PRO A 777 5.19 6.29 18.08
CA PRO A 777 6.32 5.89 17.22
C PRO A 777 7.43 6.95 17.11
N ASP A 778 7.07 8.24 17.12
CA ASP A 778 8.01 9.37 17.02
C ASP A 778 8.91 9.54 18.27
N THR A 779 8.48 9.07 19.44
CA THR A 779 9.23 9.22 20.70
C THR A 779 10.00 7.96 21.12
N VAL A 780 9.82 6.83 20.40
CA VAL A 780 10.46 5.54 20.73
C VAL A 780 11.98 5.63 20.77
N VAL A 781 12.62 6.13 19.70
CA VAL A 781 14.09 6.13 19.59
C VAL A 781 14.72 7.04 20.63
N ALA A 782 14.15 8.24 20.83
CA ALA A 782 14.64 9.20 21.82
C ALA A 782 14.58 8.63 23.24
N THR A 783 13.46 8.03 23.62
CA THR A 783 13.28 7.44 24.96
C THR A 783 14.17 6.21 25.16
N TRP A 784 14.34 5.39 24.12
CA TRP A 784 15.26 4.24 24.14
C TRP A 784 16.70 4.70 24.40
N GLN A 785 17.17 5.72 23.68
CA GLN A 785 18.51 6.27 23.88
C GLN A 785 18.68 6.88 25.27
N LEU A 786 17.65 7.53 25.81
CA LEU A 786 17.66 8.10 27.14
C LEU A 786 17.88 7.02 28.22
N LEU A 787 17.06 5.97 28.18
CA LEU A 787 17.12 4.86 29.15
C LEU A 787 18.42 4.05 29.06
N THR A 788 19.17 4.18 27.97
CA THR A 788 20.44 3.47 27.76
C THR A 788 21.68 4.33 28.02
N LYS A 789 21.56 5.66 28.08
CA LYS A 789 22.68 6.59 28.39
C LYS A 789 23.05 6.59 29.87
N ASN A 790 22.08 6.47 30.77
CA ASN A 790 22.29 6.66 32.22
C ASN A 790 22.83 5.41 32.96
N LYS A 791 23.36 4.43 32.22
CA LYS A 791 24.05 3.23 32.74
C LYS A 791 25.44 3.04 32.13
N SER A 792 26.23 4.11 32.10
CA SER A 792 27.70 4.05 31.89
C SER A 792 28.44 4.05 33.21
#